data_AF-A0A7Z0DZB3-F1
#
_entry.id   AF-A0A7Z0DZB3-F1
#
_cell.length_a   1.000
_cell.length_b   1.000
_cell.length_c   1.000
_cell.angle_alpha   90.00
_cell.angle_beta   90.00
_cell.angle_gamma   90.00
#
_symmetry.space_group_name_H-M   'P 1'
#
loop_
_entity.id
_entity.type
_entity.pdbx_description
1 polymer ?
#
loop_
_entity_poly.entity_id
_entity_poly.type
_entity_poly.pdbx_seq_one_letter_code
_entity_poly.pdbx_strand_id
1 'polypeptide(L)'
;MSELKHSLPGQADDGARAGRRPLMAGQEHQSATAHEAAKQEHGSLARFLKACAAGTALAALARPVLAQTEQQAAAAAHLFTSSQVVGVSVVIGVISAALLSTLWLVRQRGNLESESREIRSALSDAQQRISQYQALIADKNRRIVIWDGNARPELLGQLPPETGAPQDGEFLAFGLWLKSRSAADLEKAIDRLRDGAQSFDMVVETIRDEILEAQGRVSGGRAFVRFVALNNLRAELAELRIERDRLMTSISAFQTMLDAIDMPAWQRDPAGRLTWVNQAYGEAVEARSPQQAINEGREMLTTVARERIRATVTPESPFHDTISTVVHGNRTFFDVVDVRLPGGSAGIAIDVSDIEAVRAELERTLKSHAETLDHLATPVAIFDGDRRLQFYNQAFVALWELDIAFLEGRPDNSELLERLRAAKKLPDQLNWKSWKEAALSVYRALDTQSDLWHLPNGQTLRVFATAHPQGGATWVFENLTEQVDLETRYNTLVKVQGETIDHLSEGVAVFGPDGRIRLSNPAFRALWGITETEAKPGTHIRALGEACAPSYDRPDGWKAFAELITSFDDERRSGQGTLELFSGLVLDYAVIPLPNAQTMLTFVNMTDSVRAERALTEKNEALRKADELKNDFVQHVSYELRSPLTNIIGFTDLLRTQGVGPLNERQAEYIDHISTSSSVLLTLVNDILDLATVDAGIMRLNYADIDLNDLLDDVSMQIADRLHESGVALEITAPAYLGSIVADPQRLKQILLKLLSNAANFSPEGTSISLECHREGTDFVFSVSDRGPGISPDMIATVFDRFATGAKSGKRGGAGLGLSIVDSFVSLHHGDVTIDSEPGKGTTVVCRIPSVDIPHSAAAE
;
A
#
# COMPACT_ATOMS: atom_id res chain seq x y z
N MET A 1 22.30 -14.44 35.39
CA MET A 1 23.61 -14.31 34.71
C MET A 1 23.58 -13.04 33.89
N SER A 2 24.48 -12.05 34.02
CA SER A 2 25.43 -11.72 35.10
C SER A 2 25.48 -10.18 35.13
N GLU A 3 25.14 -9.50 36.22
CA GLU A 3 26.04 -9.18 37.35
C GLU A 3 27.46 -8.71 36.97
N LEU A 4 27.68 -7.39 37.08
CA LEU A 4 28.81 -6.65 37.70
C LEU A 4 28.55 -5.14 37.44
N LYS A 5 28.38 -4.18 38.37
CA LYS A 5 28.85 -3.84 39.76
C LYS A 5 30.22 -3.16 39.87
N HIS A 6 30.20 -2.07 40.66
CA HIS A 6 31.25 -1.15 41.16
C HIS A 6 31.39 0.19 40.40
N SER A 7 31.32 1.42 40.96
CA SER A 7 31.35 2.05 42.31
C SER A 7 32.64 2.80 42.66
N LEU A 8 32.53 4.13 42.87
CA LEU A 8 32.85 4.93 44.10
C LEU A 8 33.97 4.45 45.07
N PRO A 9 34.56 5.33 45.93
CA PRO A 9 34.88 6.78 45.81
C PRO A 9 36.23 7.17 46.51
N GLY A 10 36.48 8.47 46.73
CA GLY A 10 37.36 9.05 47.77
C GLY A 10 36.98 10.53 48.01
N GLN A 11 36.95 11.17 49.19
CA GLN A 11 37.68 11.06 50.49
C GLN A 11 39.19 11.39 50.42
N ALA A 12 39.78 12.20 51.32
CA ALA A 12 39.24 13.09 52.38
C ALA A 12 40.30 14.14 52.84
N ASP A 13 40.02 14.87 53.92
CA ASP A 13 40.94 15.64 54.80
C ASP A 13 41.61 16.93 54.24
N ASP A 14 41.86 18.00 55.01
CA ASP A 14 41.42 18.45 56.36
C ASP A 14 41.71 19.99 56.49
N GLY A 15 41.38 20.67 57.61
CA GLY A 15 42.21 21.82 58.06
C GLY A 15 41.58 23.20 58.33
N ALA A 16 40.43 23.27 59.00
CA ALA A 16 40.03 24.29 60.01
C ALA A 16 40.34 25.84 59.91
N ARG A 17 39.32 26.62 60.33
CA ARG A 17 39.33 27.98 60.99
C ARG A 17 39.31 29.31 60.20
N ALA A 18 38.20 30.02 60.44
CA ALA A 18 38.05 31.44 60.82
C ALA A 18 38.17 32.58 59.78
N GLY A 19 37.29 33.60 59.93
CA GLY A 19 37.61 34.99 59.55
C GLY A 19 36.57 35.73 58.69
N ARG A 20 36.03 36.82 59.25
CA ARG A 20 35.05 37.76 58.66
C ARG A 20 35.51 38.48 57.36
N ARG A 21 34.53 39.02 56.62
CA ARG A 21 34.55 40.27 55.79
C ARG A 21 35.38 41.42 56.46
N PRO A 22 35.83 42.50 55.75
CA PRO A 22 35.29 43.05 54.48
C PRO A 22 36.32 43.61 53.45
N LEU A 23 35.78 44.17 52.34
CA LEU A 23 36.23 45.33 51.51
C LEU A 23 37.67 45.89 51.66
N MET A 24 38.37 46.12 50.53
CA MET A 24 38.92 47.46 50.18
C MET A 24 39.40 47.60 48.70
N ALA A 25 39.66 48.86 48.33
CA ALA A 25 39.89 49.50 47.03
C ALA A 25 41.18 49.15 46.22
N GLY A 26 41.31 49.81 45.04
CA GLY A 26 42.54 49.96 44.23
C GLY A 26 42.31 49.75 42.71
N GLN A 27 42.96 50.42 41.76
CA GLN A 27 43.90 51.57 41.74
C GLN A 27 43.77 52.28 40.36
N GLU A 28 43.67 53.61 40.27
CA GLU A 28 44.74 54.64 40.12
C GLU A 28 45.54 54.69 38.81
N HIS A 29 45.64 55.89 38.20
CA HIS A 29 46.82 56.57 37.58
C HIS A 29 46.36 57.66 36.56
N GLN A 30 47.02 58.81 36.30
CA GLN A 30 48.22 59.46 36.87
C GLN A 30 48.34 60.95 36.43
N SER A 31 48.81 61.86 37.31
CA SER A 31 49.60 63.11 36.99
C SER A 31 48.97 64.25 36.11
N ALA A 32 49.39 65.54 36.08
CA ALA A 32 50.31 66.39 36.89
C ALA A 32 50.13 67.93 36.62
N THR A 33 50.81 68.79 37.42
CA THR A 33 51.16 70.25 37.22
C THR A 33 50.04 71.34 37.12
N ALA A 34 50.32 72.67 37.17
CA ALA A 34 51.05 73.52 38.15
C ALA A 34 50.98 75.06 37.81
N HIS A 35 50.89 75.96 38.83
CA HIS A 35 50.99 77.46 38.77
C HIS A 35 49.86 78.20 37.98
N GLU A 36 49.57 79.51 38.08
CA GLU A 36 50.33 80.74 38.48
C GLU A 36 49.40 81.96 38.89
N ALA A 37 49.92 82.95 39.67
CA ALA A 37 49.57 84.41 39.80
C ALA A 37 48.10 84.96 39.98
N ALA A 38 47.81 86.26 40.31
CA ALA A 38 48.35 87.22 41.32
C ALA A 38 47.52 88.58 41.40
N LYS A 39 47.65 89.32 42.54
CA LYS A 39 47.69 90.83 42.69
C LYS A 39 46.43 91.69 43.07
N GLN A 40 46.71 92.87 43.68
CA GLN A 40 45.87 94.03 44.13
C GLN A 40 44.99 93.83 45.41
N GLU A 41 44.91 94.68 46.47
CA GLU A 41 45.23 96.11 46.80
C GLU A 41 44.11 97.15 46.48
N HIS A 42 43.89 98.30 47.16
CA HIS A 42 44.47 99.07 48.31
C HIS A 42 43.37 100.11 48.79
N GLY A 43 43.29 100.80 49.95
CA GLY A 43 43.93 100.79 51.30
C GLY A 43 43.71 102.13 52.09
N SER A 44 43.71 102.14 53.44
CA SER A 44 43.51 103.29 54.41
C SER A 44 42.08 103.90 54.50
N LEU A 45 41.53 104.43 55.62
CA LEU A 45 41.99 104.81 56.99
C LEU A 45 42.68 106.19 57.13
N ALA A 46 41.90 107.29 57.21
CA ALA A 46 42.41 108.62 57.60
C ALA A 46 41.34 109.56 58.22
N ARG A 47 41.82 110.51 59.06
CA ARG A 47 41.10 111.68 59.64
C ARG A 47 40.20 111.50 60.87
N PHE A 48 40.83 110.98 61.93
CA PHE A 48 40.63 111.52 63.29
C PHE A 48 41.08 113.01 63.34
N LEU A 49 40.82 113.72 64.46
CA LEU A 49 41.30 115.08 64.81
C LEU A 49 40.82 116.27 63.93
N LYS A 50 39.71 116.93 64.33
CA LYS A 50 39.43 118.38 64.11
C LYS A 50 38.14 118.87 64.81
N ALA A 51 38.15 119.12 66.13
CA ALA A 51 37.10 119.89 66.84
C ALA A 51 37.44 120.20 68.33
N CYS A 52 38.49 120.98 68.60
CA CYS A 52 38.74 121.58 69.91
C CYS A 52 39.26 123.02 69.75
N ALA A 53 39.11 123.84 70.80
CA ALA A 53 39.59 125.21 70.95
C ALA A 53 38.91 126.32 70.11
N ALA A 54 37.74 126.76 70.59
CA ALA A 54 37.33 128.17 70.64
C ALA A 54 36.37 128.35 71.84
N GLY A 55 36.35 129.44 72.60
CA GLY A 55 37.25 130.60 72.63
C GLY A 55 36.66 131.64 73.60
N THR A 56 37.34 131.95 74.70
CA THR A 56 36.77 132.76 75.80
C THR A 56 36.80 134.27 75.52
N ALA A 57 35.63 134.90 75.36
CA ALA A 57 35.50 136.35 75.45
C ALA A 57 34.05 136.80 75.75
N LEU A 58 33.78 137.28 76.97
CA LEU A 58 33.00 138.49 77.25
C LEU A 58 32.98 138.81 78.75
N ALA A 59 33.58 139.94 79.10
CA ALA A 59 33.50 140.57 80.41
C ALA A 59 33.53 142.10 80.24
N ALA A 60 33.14 142.83 81.30
CA ALA A 60 32.99 144.29 81.37
C ALA A 60 31.76 144.91 80.68
N LEU A 61 31.41 146.13 81.13
CA LEU A 61 30.15 146.88 80.97
C LEU A 61 28.97 146.35 81.82
N ALA A 62 28.35 147.12 82.74
CA ALA A 62 28.72 148.44 83.26
C ALA A 62 28.14 148.75 84.66
N ARG A 63 28.78 149.70 85.36
CA ARG A 63 28.35 150.52 86.52
C ARG A 63 29.26 151.77 86.53
N PRO A 64 28.98 152.89 87.25
CA PRO A 64 27.78 153.30 87.99
C PRO A 64 27.29 154.74 87.64
N VAL A 65 26.17 155.18 88.26
CA VAL A 65 25.94 156.56 88.78
C VAL A 65 25.09 156.36 90.05
N LEU A 66 25.48 156.73 91.28
CA LEU A 66 25.87 157.99 91.95
C LEU A 66 24.71 158.88 92.40
N ALA A 67 24.94 159.65 93.47
CA ALA A 67 23.91 160.16 94.37
C ALA A 67 23.95 161.69 94.59
N GLN A 68 22.77 162.23 94.86
CA GLN A 68 22.44 163.48 95.57
C GLN A 68 20.99 163.29 96.10
N THR A 69 20.53 163.90 97.19
CA THR A 69 21.05 165.06 97.95
C THR A 69 21.35 164.74 99.42
N GLU A 70 22.18 165.58 100.03
CA GLU A 70 22.39 165.64 101.49
C GLU A 70 21.24 166.41 102.20
N GLN A 71 21.46 166.73 103.48
CA GLN A 71 20.84 167.84 104.21
C GLN A 71 19.47 167.61 104.89
N GLN A 72 19.32 166.48 105.61
CA GLN A 72 18.79 166.57 106.98
C GLN A 72 19.35 165.47 107.90
N ALA A 73 20.03 165.89 108.97
CA ALA A 73 20.58 165.03 110.01
C ALA A 73 19.72 165.09 111.29
N ALA A 74 20.04 164.25 112.27
CA ALA A 74 19.51 164.26 113.64
C ALA A 74 18.03 163.83 113.85
N ALA A 75 17.74 162.55 113.56
CA ALA A 75 16.66 161.82 114.23
C ALA A 75 17.00 160.32 114.38
N ALA A 76 16.35 159.64 115.32
CA ALA A 76 16.28 158.17 115.45
C ALA A 76 17.58 157.36 115.70
N ALA A 77 18.62 157.95 116.29
CA ALA A 77 19.81 157.21 116.76
C ALA A 77 19.58 156.42 118.08
N HIS A 78 18.54 155.57 118.15
CA HIS A 78 18.28 154.65 119.28
C HIS A 78 17.40 153.45 118.87
N LEU A 79 17.90 152.57 118.00
CA LEU A 79 17.26 151.26 117.74
C LEU A 79 18.32 150.15 117.65
N PHE A 80 17.98 149.01 118.26
CA PHE A 80 18.75 147.75 118.35
C PHE A 80 20.01 147.75 119.24
N THR A 81 19.96 146.94 120.30
CA THR A 81 21.13 146.60 121.14
C THR A 81 21.84 145.34 120.62
N SER A 82 23.09 145.13 121.03
CA SER A 82 23.99 144.10 120.49
C SER A 82 23.44 142.67 120.50
N SER A 83 22.56 142.33 121.46
CA SER A 83 21.90 141.02 121.55
C SER A 83 20.94 140.75 120.39
N GLN A 84 20.27 141.79 119.86
CA GLN A 84 19.31 141.65 118.78
C GLN A 84 20.01 141.37 117.43
N VAL A 85 21.21 141.92 117.22
CA VAL A 85 22.05 141.64 116.04
C VAL A 85 22.50 140.18 116.01
N VAL A 86 22.89 139.61 117.16
CA VAL A 86 23.27 138.20 117.27
C VAL A 86 22.07 137.29 116.97
N GLY A 87 20.89 137.60 117.52
CA GLY A 87 19.67 136.83 117.26
C GLY A 87 19.30 136.76 115.78
N VAL A 88 19.30 137.88 115.07
CA VAL A 88 19.05 137.94 113.61
C VAL A 88 20.12 137.16 112.83
N SER A 89 21.39 137.26 113.22
CA SER A 89 22.51 136.54 112.57
C SER A 89 22.33 135.02 112.61
N VAL A 90 21.90 134.47 113.75
CA VAL A 90 21.67 133.02 113.91
C VAL A 90 20.50 132.55 113.03
N VAL A 91 19.40 133.30 112.99
CA VAL A 91 18.22 132.96 112.17
C VAL A 91 18.59 132.94 110.67
N ILE A 92 19.34 133.93 110.19
CA ILE A 92 19.83 133.97 108.79
C ILE A 92 20.73 132.76 108.50
N GLY A 93 21.62 132.38 109.43
CA GLY A 93 22.49 131.21 109.29
C GLY A 93 21.72 129.89 109.13
N VAL A 94 20.70 129.66 109.96
CA VAL A 94 19.85 128.46 109.90
C VAL A 94 19.07 128.39 108.58
N ILE A 95 18.46 129.51 108.15
CA ILE A 95 17.73 129.59 106.87
C ILE A 95 18.67 129.31 105.68
N SER A 96 19.89 129.85 105.72
CA SER A 96 20.91 129.63 104.67
C SER A 96 21.31 128.15 104.57
N ALA A 97 21.52 127.48 105.70
CA ALA A 97 21.86 126.06 105.72
C ALA A 97 20.71 125.17 105.21
N ALA A 98 19.46 125.48 105.57
CA ALA A 98 18.28 124.76 105.10
C ALA A 98 18.08 124.87 103.58
N LEU A 99 18.31 126.06 103.00
CA LEU A 99 18.26 126.29 101.56
C LEU A 99 19.37 125.54 100.80
N LEU A 100 20.60 125.53 101.32
CA LEU A 100 21.70 124.78 100.70
C LEU A 100 21.47 123.26 100.73
N SER A 101 20.96 122.74 101.85
CA SER A 101 20.64 121.31 102.02
C SER A 101 19.53 120.86 101.07
N THR A 102 18.44 121.64 100.95
CA THR A 102 17.34 121.33 100.01
C THR A 102 17.79 121.42 98.55
N LEU A 103 18.61 122.41 98.18
CA LEU A 103 19.17 122.53 96.83
C LEU A 103 20.08 121.34 96.47
N TRP A 104 20.87 120.86 97.43
CA TRP A 104 21.73 119.67 97.25
C TRP A 104 20.91 118.39 97.06
N LEU A 105 19.88 118.16 97.89
CA LEU A 105 18.97 117.01 97.78
C LEU A 105 18.22 116.97 96.44
N VAL A 106 17.73 118.12 95.96
CA VAL A 106 17.08 118.23 94.64
C VAL A 106 18.06 117.85 93.52
N ARG A 107 19.31 118.31 93.60
CA ARG A 107 20.35 118.02 92.60
C ARG A 107 20.78 116.55 92.62
N GLN A 108 20.91 115.93 93.80
CA GLN A 108 21.19 114.51 93.93
C GLN A 108 20.07 113.63 93.34
N ARG A 109 18.81 114.00 93.60
CA ARG A 109 17.64 113.31 93.03
C ARG A 109 17.60 113.41 91.50
N GLY A 110 17.94 114.58 90.95
CA GLY A 110 18.05 114.78 89.50
C GLY A 110 19.05 113.84 88.83
N ASN A 111 20.26 113.68 89.39
CA ASN A 111 21.28 112.79 88.86
C ASN A 111 20.83 111.31 88.83
N LEU A 112 20.22 110.83 89.93
CA LEU A 112 19.70 109.46 90.01
C LEU A 112 18.55 109.20 89.02
N GLU A 113 17.73 110.22 88.74
CA GLU A 113 16.69 110.12 87.72
C GLU A 113 17.25 110.10 86.29
N SER A 114 18.35 110.80 85.98
CA SER A 114 19.02 110.67 84.67
C SER A 114 19.63 109.30 84.47
N GLU A 115 20.37 108.79 85.46
CA GLU A 115 21.05 107.48 85.40
C GLU A 115 20.03 106.33 85.26
N SER A 116 18.91 106.40 85.99
CA SER A 116 17.82 105.41 85.84
C SER A 116 17.11 105.47 84.48
N ARG A 117 17.02 106.65 83.84
CA ARG A 117 16.46 106.78 82.49
C ARG A 117 17.42 106.21 81.43
N GLU A 118 18.72 106.49 81.57
CA GLU A 118 19.76 106.01 80.64
C GLU A 118 19.86 104.48 80.64
N ILE A 119 19.87 103.85 81.83
CA ILE A 119 19.86 102.38 81.97
C ILE A 119 18.59 101.77 81.35
N ARG A 120 17.41 102.38 81.53
CA ARG A 120 16.16 101.91 80.91
C ARG A 120 16.18 102.05 79.39
N SER A 121 16.77 103.14 78.87
CA SER A 121 16.94 103.33 77.43
C SER A 121 17.85 102.26 76.84
N ALA A 122 18.99 101.97 77.47
CA ALA A 122 19.91 100.92 77.02
C ALA A 122 19.27 99.51 77.05
N LEU A 123 18.46 99.21 78.07
CA LEU A 123 17.70 97.96 78.14
C LEU A 123 16.66 97.85 77.02
N SER A 124 15.92 98.93 76.73
CA SER A 124 14.95 99.00 75.64
C SER A 124 15.62 98.79 74.28
N ASP A 125 16.74 99.46 74.02
CA ASP A 125 17.53 99.33 72.79
C ASP A 125 18.04 97.89 72.59
N ALA A 126 18.52 97.24 73.65
CA ALA A 126 18.97 95.86 73.62
C ALA A 126 17.81 94.88 73.33
N GLN A 127 16.67 95.06 74.00
CA GLN A 127 15.46 94.26 73.75
C GLN A 127 14.93 94.45 72.33
N GLN A 128 14.87 95.70 71.83
CA GLN A 128 14.42 96.00 70.47
C GLN A 128 15.32 95.40 69.39
N ARG A 129 16.66 95.38 69.60
CA ARG A 129 17.59 94.67 68.71
C ARG A 129 17.38 93.16 68.73
N ILE A 130 17.17 92.55 69.91
CA ILE A 130 16.84 91.13 70.03
C ILE A 130 15.53 90.81 69.28
N SER A 131 14.48 91.61 69.45
CA SER A 131 13.22 91.46 68.72
C SER A 131 13.37 91.64 67.20
N GLN A 132 14.23 92.56 66.74
CA GLN A 132 14.56 92.71 65.31
C GLN A 132 15.29 91.48 64.76
N TYR A 133 16.27 90.92 65.48
CA TYR A 133 16.93 89.68 65.05
C TYR A 133 15.99 88.47 65.07
N GLN A 134 15.09 88.37 66.04
CA GLN A 134 14.04 87.34 66.06
C GLN A 134 13.07 87.51 64.88
N ALA A 135 12.67 88.73 64.53
CA ALA A 135 11.82 89.00 63.37
C ALA A 135 12.51 88.66 62.04
N LEU A 136 13.82 88.86 61.92
CA LEU A 136 14.62 88.45 60.75
C LEU A 136 14.78 86.92 60.64
N ILE A 137 14.68 86.19 61.75
CA ILE A 137 14.70 84.72 61.76
C ILE A 137 13.31 84.14 61.45
N ALA A 138 12.24 84.82 61.86
CA ALA A 138 10.82 84.42 61.68
C ALA A 138 10.27 84.63 60.25
N ASP A 139 11.09 84.34 59.24
CA ASP A 139 10.74 84.44 57.82
C ASP A 139 10.14 83.12 57.30
N LYS A 140 8.91 83.17 56.77
CA LYS A 140 8.03 82.01 56.53
C LYS A 140 8.48 81.06 55.41
N ASN A 141 9.53 81.41 54.67
CA ASN A 141 10.07 80.61 53.57
C ASN A 141 11.37 79.87 53.92
N ARG A 142 11.82 79.93 55.20
CA ARG A 142 13.01 79.21 55.67
C ARG A 142 12.83 78.55 57.03
N ARG A 143 13.40 77.35 57.18
CA ARG A 143 13.58 76.67 58.46
C ARG A 143 15.04 76.34 58.69
N ILE A 144 15.52 76.54 59.90
CA ILE A 144 16.90 76.27 60.31
C ILE A 144 16.87 75.26 61.46
N VAL A 145 17.65 74.20 61.31
CA VAL A 145 17.92 73.21 62.37
C VAL A 145 19.32 73.51 62.92
N ILE A 146 19.45 73.59 64.24
CA ILE A 146 20.74 73.86 64.92
C ILE A 146 21.04 72.72 65.89
N TRP A 147 22.21 72.11 65.77
CA TRP A 147 22.72 71.10 66.70
C TRP A 147 23.84 71.71 67.57
N ASP A 148 23.62 71.69 68.89
CA ASP A 148 24.58 72.14 69.90
C ASP A 148 25.11 70.92 70.67
N GLY A 149 26.16 70.28 70.11
CA GLY A 149 26.70 69.02 70.61
C GLY A 149 25.65 67.90 70.65
N ASN A 150 25.46 67.30 71.84
CA ASN A 150 24.50 66.22 72.09
C ASN A 150 23.16 66.71 72.68
N ALA A 151 22.88 68.01 72.68
CA ALA A 151 21.55 68.52 73.03
C ALA A 151 20.50 68.12 71.98
N ARG A 152 19.21 68.20 72.34
CA ARG A 152 18.14 68.12 71.33
C ARG A 152 18.29 69.32 70.38
N PRO A 153 18.22 69.13 69.05
CA PRO A 153 18.39 70.22 68.10
C PRO A 153 17.28 71.27 68.23
N GLU A 154 17.66 72.53 68.07
CA GLU A 154 16.74 73.67 68.06
C GLU A 154 16.19 73.88 66.64
N LEU A 155 14.89 74.17 66.55
CA LEU A 155 14.18 74.36 65.28
C LEU A 155 13.66 75.80 65.21
N LEU A 156 14.23 76.59 64.28
CA LEU A 156 13.91 78.00 64.10
C LEU A 156 13.31 78.27 62.71
N GLY A 157 12.33 79.17 62.63
CA GLY A 157 11.60 79.45 61.39
C GLY A 157 10.61 78.34 61.00
N GLN A 158 9.94 78.52 59.86
CA GLN A 158 8.92 77.62 59.33
C GLN A 158 9.05 77.55 57.80
N LEU A 159 8.62 76.43 57.21
CA LEU A 159 8.44 76.32 55.75
C LEU A 159 6.95 76.50 55.39
N PRO A 160 6.61 76.90 54.14
CA PRO A 160 5.23 76.98 53.69
C PRO A 160 4.52 75.61 53.78
N PRO A 161 3.23 75.55 54.14
CA PRO A 161 2.50 74.29 54.32
C PRO A 161 2.29 73.52 53.01
N GLU A 162 2.45 74.18 51.86
CA GLU A 162 2.45 73.59 50.52
C GLU A 162 3.53 72.49 50.41
N THR A 163 4.76 72.81 50.86
CA THR A 163 5.95 71.92 50.82
C THR A 163 5.76 70.55 51.47
N GLY A 164 4.75 70.38 52.33
CA GLY A 164 4.48 69.13 53.04
C GLY A 164 5.37 68.87 54.26
N ALA A 165 6.29 69.78 54.58
CA ALA A 165 7.15 69.67 55.75
C ALA A 165 6.36 69.76 57.08
N PRO A 166 6.55 68.82 58.03
CA PRO A 166 5.96 68.91 59.36
C PRO A 166 6.41 70.16 60.10
N GLN A 167 5.52 70.81 60.86
CA GLN A 167 5.88 72.01 61.62
C GLN A 167 6.48 71.70 63.01
N ASP A 168 6.22 70.53 63.57
CA ASP A 168 6.69 70.12 64.89
C ASP A 168 8.00 69.30 64.85
N GLY A 169 8.34 68.62 65.95
CA GLY A 169 9.57 67.82 66.09
C GLY A 169 9.72 66.67 65.07
N GLU A 170 8.63 66.26 64.42
CA GLU A 170 8.61 65.29 63.32
C GLU A 170 9.34 65.78 62.07
N PHE A 171 9.64 67.08 61.95
CA PHE A 171 10.43 67.64 60.84
C PHE A 171 11.78 66.92 60.64
N LEU A 172 12.37 66.43 61.73
CA LEU A 172 13.66 65.72 61.73
C LEU A 172 13.56 64.28 61.22
N ALA A 173 12.36 63.71 61.14
CA ALA A 173 12.12 62.39 60.56
C ALA A 173 11.98 62.53 59.03
N PHE A 174 13.08 62.87 58.36
CA PHE A 174 13.11 63.23 56.94
C PHE A 174 12.44 62.20 56.04
N GLY A 175 12.62 60.90 56.32
CA GLY A 175 11.95 59.81 55.59
C GLY A 175 10.41 59.74 55.66
N LEU A 176 9.76 60.56 56.50
CA LEU A 176 8.29 60.67 56.55
C LEU A 176 7.72 61.70 55.56
N TRP A 177 8.54 62.61 55.02
CA TRP A 177 8.06 63.76 54.23
C TRP A 177 8.95 64.16 53.05
N LEU A 178 10.21 63.70 53.00
CA LEU A 178 11.05 63.71 51.81
C LEU A 178 10.99 62.36 51.07
N LYS A 179 11.17 62.36 49.75
CA LYS A 179 11.28 61.11 48.99
C LYS A 179 12.49 60.31 49.49
N SER A 180 12.36 58.98 49.54
CA SER A 180 13.31 58.10 50.27
C SER A 180 14.78 58.25 49.84
N ARG A 181 15.04 58.59 48.58
CA ARG A 181 16.40 58.92 48.09
C ARG A 181 16.91 60.24 48.68
N SER A 182 16.13 61.31 48.56
CA SER A 182 16.46 62.63 49.10
C SER A 182 16.64 62.62 50.61
N ALA A 183 15.79 61.88 51.34
CA ALA A 183 15.95 61.67 52.78
C ALA A 183 17.29 61.00 53.12
N ALA A 184 17.59 59.84 52.51
CA ALA A 184 18.78 59.07 52.82
C ALA A 184 20.09 59.77 52.41
N ASP A 185 20.09 60.60 51.37
CA ASP A 185 21.27 61.37 50.97
C ASP A 185 21.45 62.66 51.79
N LEU A 186 20.36 63.28 52.26
CA LEU A 186 20.38 64.39 53.22
C LEU A 186 20.90 63.93 54.59
N GLU A 187 20.41 62.82 55.14
CA GLU A 187 20.83 62.30 56.45
C GLU A 187 22.36 62.05 56.48
N LYS A 188 22.91 61.39 55.45
CA LYS A 188 24.37 61.20 55.29
C LYS A 188 25.15 62.52 55.22
N ALA A 189 24.58 63.57 54.64
CA ALA A 189 25.22 64.88 54.56
C ALA A 189 25.20 65.61 55.90
N ILE A 190 24.10 65.48 56.66
CA ILE A 190 23.97 66.01 58.03
C ILE A 190 24.96 65.34 58.99
N ASP A 191 25.16 64.03 58.90
CA ASP A 191 26.15 63.34 59.76
C ASP A 191 27.59 63.76 59.40
N ARG A 192 27.94 63.90 58.11
CA ARG A 192 29.25 64.45 57.70
C ARG A 192 29.46 65.90 58.14
N LEU A 193 28.40 66.69 58.20
CA LEU A 193 28.43 68.06 58.73
C LEU A 193 28.69 68.07 60.24
N ARG A 194 28.08 67.15 60.99
CA ARG A 194 28.18 67.07 62.46
C ARG A 194 29.51 66.47 62.92
N ASP A 195 29.93 65.36 62.33
CA ASP A 195 31.12 64.62 62.76
C ASP A 195 32.41 65.10 62.07
N GLY A 196 32.31 65.58 60.82
CA GLY A 196 33.44 65.96 59.98
C GLY A 196 33.51 67.44 59.60
N ALA A 197 32.60 68.29 60.11
CA ALA A 197 32.45 69.70 59.76
C ALA A 197 32.26 70.00 58.26
N GLN A 198 31.87 69.00 57.46
CA GLN A 198 31.78 69.13 56.00
C GLN A 198 30.53 69.92 55.59
N SER A 199 30.75 71.15 55.11
CA SER A 199 29.69 72.01 54.56
C SER A 199 29.12 71.43 53.26
N PHE A 200 27.80 71.53 53.08
CA PHE A 200 27.12 71.03 51.88
C PHE A 200 26.02 71.98 51.38
N ASP A 201 25.77 71.91 50.07
CA ASP A 201 24.60 72.45 49.39
C ASP A 201 23.97 71.31 48.58
N MET A 202 22.68 71.07 48.75
CA MET A 202 21.94 70.09 47.94
C MET A 202 20.47 70.49 47.77
N VAL A 203 19.85 69.93 46.75
CA VAL A 203 18.41 70.04 46.52
C VAL A 203 17.74 68.75 46.99
N VAL A 204 16.65 68.87 47.74
CA VAL A 204 15.86 67.74 48.25
C VAL A 204 14.40 67.86 47.84
N GLU A 205 13.78 66.72 47.56
CA GLU A 205 12.45 66.62 46.95
C GLU A 205 11.46 66.02 47.97
N THR A 206 10.30 66.67 48.15
CA THR A 206 9.30 66.22 49.12
C THR A 206 8.37 65.15 48.55
N ILE A 207 7.62 64.46 49.40
CA ILE A 207 6.59 63.49 48.99
C ILE A 207 5.43 64.16 48.22
N ARG A 208 5.36 65.50 48.21
CA ARG A 208 4.43 66.30 47.40
C ARG A 208 5.05 66.87 46.13
N ASP A 209 6.18 66.32 45.69
CA ASP A 209 6.95 66.76 44.51
C ASP A 209 7.53 68.20 44.61
N GLU A 210 7.42 68.85 45.77
CA GLU A 210 7.96 70.17 46.05
C GLU A 210 9.49 70.15 46.27
N ILE A 211 10.17 71.26 45.91
CA ILE A 211 11.63 71.31 45.80
C ILE A 211 12.22 72.31 46.83
N LEU A 212 13.14 71.81 47.68
CA LEU A 212 13.80 72.59 48.73
C LEU A 212 15.33 72.62 48.57
N GLU A 213 15.94 73.76 48.87
CA GLU A 213 17.41 73.90 48.99
C GLU A 213 17.84 73.65 50.45
N ALA A 214 18.74 72.70 50.67
CA ALA A 214 19.26 72.30 51.99
C ALA A 214 20.75 72.60 52.11
N GLN A 215 21.10 73.46 53.08
CA GLN A 215 22.41 74.09 53.23
C GLN A 215 23.01 73.84 54.61
N GLY A 216 23.95 72.90 54.69
CA GLY A 216 24.71 72.60 55.90
C GLY A 216 25.96 73.46 56.04
N ARG A 217 26.16 74.08 57.21
CA ARG A 217 27.36 74.85 57.59
C ARG A 217 27.67 74.66 59.09
N VAL A 218 28.90 75.00 59.52
CA VAL A 218 29.33 74.98 60.93
C VAL A 218 29.86 76.35 61.33
N SER A 219 29.51 76.84 62.52
CA SER A 219 30.05 78.08 63.09
C SER A 219 29.99 78.05 64.62
N GLY A 220 31.02 78.57 65.29
CA GLY A 220 31.08 78.62 66.75
C GLY A 220 31.01 77.25 67.45
N GLY A 221 31.37 76.17 66.77
CA GLY A 221 31.24 74.79 67.26
C GLY A 221 29.85 74.15 67.06
N ARG A 222 28.88 74.89 66.49
CA ARG A 222 27.52 74.40 66.22
C ARG A 222 27.35 74.09 64.73
N ALA A 223 26.73 72.95 64.44
CA ALA A 223 26.29 72.61 63.09
C ALA A 223 24.88 73.18 62.87
N PHE A 224 24.63 73.76 61.70
CA PHE A 224 23.31 74.23 61.32
C PHE A 224 22.99 73.90 59.86
N VAL A 225 21.74 73.51 59.62
CA VAL A 225 21.22 73.20 58.29
C VAL A 225 20.04 74.12 58.02
N ARG A 226 20.15 74.93 56.98
CA ARG A 226 19.08 75.82 56.49
C ARG A 226 18.34 75.14 55.34
N PHE A 227 17.04 75.02 55.48
CA PHE A 227 16.09 74.63 54.44
C PHE A 227 15.41 75.89 53.90
N VAL A 228 15.34 76.04 52.58
CA VAL A 228 14.73 77.18 51.89
C VAL A 228 13.77 76.67 50.82
N ALA A 229 12.55 77.21 50.78
CA ALA A 229 11.63 76.99 49.67
C ALA A 229 12.05 77.85 48.46
N LEU A 230 12.18 77.25 47.28
CA LEU A 230 12.65 77.91 46.05
C LEU A 230 11.49 78.42 45.20
N ASN A 231 11.34 79.74 45.05
CA ASN A 231 10.26 80.32 44.25
C ASN A 231 10.48 80.09 42.73
N ASN A 232 9.49 79.45 42.09
CA ASN A 232 9.22 79.31 40.65
C ASN A 232 10.45 79.01 39.75
N LEU A 233 11.14 80.02 39.22
CA LEU A 233 12.13 79.85 38.13
C LEU A 233 13.30 78.90 38.46
N ARG A 234 13.63 78.73 39.75
CA ARG A 234 14.63 77.75 40.20
C ARG A 234 14.06 76.34 40.43
N ALA A 235 12.76 76.23 40.73
CA ALA A 235 12.07 74.95 40.79
C ALA A 235 11.90 74.38 39.37
N GLU A 236 11.41 75.18 38.42
CA GLU A 236 11.27 74.84 36.99
C GLU A 236 12.59 74.33 36.36
N LEU A 237 13.72 74.99 36.65
CA LEU A 237 15.05 74.54 36.21
C LEU A 237 15.58 73.27 36.92
N ALA A 238 15.02 72.89 38.06
CA ALA A 238 15.33 71.64 38.74
C ALA A 238 14.43 70.50 38.24
N GLU A 239 13.14 70.76 38.10
CA GLU A 239 12.11 69.89 37.51
C GLU A 239 12.50 69.46 36.09
N LEU A 240 12.82 70.40 35.20
CA LEU A 240 13.28 70.11 33.83
C LEU A 240 14.59 69.29 33.78
N ARG A 241 15.44 69.36 34.82
CA ARG A 241 16.64 68.51 34.92
C ARG A 241 16.29 67.09 35.36
N ILE A 242 15.39 66.96 36.35
CA ILE A 242 14.88 65.66 36.82
C ILE A 242 14.12 64.95 35.69
N GLU A 243 13.29 65.68 34.94
CA GLU A 243 12.56 65.15 33.79
C GLU A 243 13.51 64.77 32.63
N ARG A 244 14.49 65.62 32.29
CA ARG A 244 15.57 65.25 31.35
C ARG A 244 16.25 63.96 31.77
N ASP A 245 16.64 63.82 33.04
CA ASP A 245 17.37 62.65 33.52
C ASP A 245 16.48 61.40 33.55
N ARG A 246 15.18 61.54 33.84
CA ARG A 246 14.17 60.50 33.70
C ARG A 246 13.99 60.06 32.24
N LEU A 247 13.89 61.00 31.31
CA LEU A 247 13.76 60.73 29.87
C LEU A 247 15.04 60.06 29.30
N MET A 248 16.22 60.57 29.64
CA MET A 248 17.51 59.96 29.26
C MET A 248 17.64 58.54 29.84
N THR A 249 17.22 58.31 31.08
CA THR A 249 17.18 56.97 31.67
C THR A 249 16.20 56.05 30.94
N SER A 250 15.02 56.56 30.55
CA SER A 250 14.02 55.78 29.80
C SER A 250 14.49 55.45 28.38
N ILE A 251 15.12 56.38 27.67
CA ILE A 251 15.68 56.16 26.33
C ILE A 251 16.82 55.14 26.41
N SER A 252 17.72 55.29 27.39
CA SER A 252 18.80 54.33 27.65
C SER A 252 18.27 52.92 27.98
N ALA A 253 17.17 52.81 28.74
CA ALA A 253 16.51 51.54 29.02
C ALA A 253 15.91 50.90 27.74
N PHE A 254 15.27 51.68 26.87
CA PHE A 254 14.79 51.17 25.58
C PHE A 254 15.93 50.75 24.64
N GLN A 255 17.00 51.54 24.56
CA GLN A 255 18.19 51.17 23.76
C GLN A 255 18.85 49.89 24.30
N THR A 256 19.02 49.78 25.62
CA THR A 256 19.58 48.57 26.26
C THR A 256 18.69 47.35 26.03
N MET A 257 17.37 47.51 25.98
CA MET A 257 16.45 46.43 25.61
C MET A 257 16.58 46.03 24.14
N LEU A 258 16.74 47.00 23.23
CA LEU A 258 16.95 46.72 21.81
C LEU A 258 18.35 46.16 21.51
N ASP A 259 19.37 46.48 22.32
CA ASP A 259 20.70 45.86 22.26
C ASP A 259 20.74 44.42 22.83
N ALA A 260 19.70 44.02 23.58
CA ALA A 260 19.57 42.70 24.20
C ALA A 260 18.62 41.74 23.47
N ILE A 261 18.16 42.10 22.26
CA ILE A 261 17.37 41.22 21.38
C ILE A 261 18.15 40.89 20.10
N ASP A 262 18.01 39.66 19.62
CA ASP A 262 18.69 39.14 18.43
C ASP A 262 18.08 39.65 17.10
N MET A 263 17.31 40.75 17.15
CA MET A 263 16.61 41.37 16.02
C MET A 263 17.33 42.64 15.59
N PRO A 264 17.92 42.72 14.38
CA PRO A 264 18.58 43.93 13.90
C PRO A 264 17.65 45.16 13.91
N ALA A 265 18.05 46.20 14.63
CA ALA A 265 17.29 47.45 14.79
C ALA A 265 18.15 48.66 14.43
N TRP A 266 17.55 49.67 13.79
CA TRP A 266 18.24 50.87 13.30
C TRP A 266 17.42 52.15 13.46
N GLN A 267 18.13 53.27 13.53
CA GLN A 267 17.60 54.61 13.33
C GLN A 267 18.41 55.34 12.25
N ARG A 268 17.73 56.17 11.46
CA ARG A 268 18.30 56.91 10.32
C ARG A 268 17.97 58.39 10.40
N ASP A 269 18.87 59.22 9.88
CA ASP A 269 18.65 60.66 9.66
C ASP A 269 17.70 60.92 8.47
N PRO A 270 17.28 62.18 8.21
CA PRO A 270 16.40 62.51 7.08
C PRO A 270 17.03 62.28 5.69
N ALA A 271 18.34 62.08 5.59
CA ALA A 271 19.01 61.68 4.35
C ALA A 271 19.01 60.14 4.17
N GLY A 272 18.75 59.37 5.25
CA GLY A 272 18.71 57.92 5.30
C GLY A 272 19.96 57.25 5.88
N ARG A 273 20.93 58.03 6.36
CA ARG A 273 22.18 57.51 6.96
C ARG A 273 21.91 57.01 8.36
N LEU A 274 22.55 55.91 8.76
CA LEU A 274 22.44 55.34 10.10
C LEU A 274 22.91 56.36 11.17
N THR A 275 22.12 56.54 12.23
CA THR A 275 22.44 57.38 13.40
C THR A 275 22.62 56.57 14.67
N TRP A 276 21.91 55.44 14.77
CA TRP A 276 22.04 54.44 15.82
C TRP A 276 21.66 53.08 15.22
N VAL A 277 22.32 52.01 15.67
CA VAL A 277 21.97 50.61 15.39
C VAL A 277 22.24 49.78 16.63
N ASN A 278 21.59 48.63 16.77
CA ASN A 278 21.83 47.72 17.89
C ASN A 278 22.98 46.72 17.62
N GLN A 279 23.34 45.94 18.64
CA GLN A 279 24.32 44.85 18.56
C GLN A 279 24.02 43.86 17.40
N ALA A 280 22.79 43.35 17.31
CA ALA A 280 22.39 42.39 16.29
C ALA A 280 22.54 42.92 14.85
N TYR A 281 22.26 44.22 14.62
CA TYR A 281 22.52 44.86 13.32
C TYR A 281 24.02 44.95 13.02
N GLY A 282 24.85 45.27 14.02
CA GLY A 282 26.31 45.29 13.89
C GLY A 282 26.87 43.94 13.46
N GLU A 283 26.38 42.86 14.07
CA GLU A 283 26.76 41.48 13.74
C GLU A 283 26.28 41.08 12.33
N ALA A 284 25.03 41.40 11.97
CA ALA A 284 24.46 41.12 10.65
C ALA A 284 25.22 41.79 9.48
N VAL A 285 25.96 42.88 9.74
CA VAL A 285 26.84 43.56 8.76
C VAL A 285 28.34 43.31 8.98
N GLU A 286 28.67 42.30 9.78
CA GLU A 286 30.04 41.83 10.10
C GLU A 286 30.95 42.92 10.69
N ALA A 287 30.37 43.87 11.43
CA ALA A 287 31.08 44.92 12.14
C ALA A 287 31.46 44.45 13.56
N ARG A 288 32.60 44.91 14.07
CA ARG A 288 33.08 44.58 15.44
C ARG A 288 32.33 45.32 16.54
N SER A 289 31.52 46.31 16.17
CA SER A 289 30.61 47.03 17.06
C SER A 289 29.55 47.81 16.26
N PRO A 290 28.40 48.16 16.86
CA PRO A 290 27.41 49.05 16.26
C PRO A 290 28.01 50.37 15.76
N GLN A 291 28.94 50.95 16.52
CA GLN A 291 29.61 52.20 16.15
C GLN A 291 30.48 52.05 14.90
N GLN A 292 31.09 50.88 14.65
CA GLN A 292 31.81 50.62 13.41
C GLN A 292 30.86 50.57 12.21
N ALA A 293 29.71 49.89 12.34
CA ALA A 293 28.69 49.84 11.27
C ALA A 293 28.21 51.23 10.86
N ILE A 294 27.95 52.12 11.83
CA ILE A 294 27.58 53.52 11.61
C ILE A 294 28.73 54.30 10.94
N ASN A 295 29.95 54.22 11.48
CA ASN A 295 31.10 55.00 11.00
C ASN A 295 31.54 54.60 9.58
N GLU A 296 31.43 53.32 9.22
CA GLU A 296 31.76 52.80 7.88
C GLU A 296 30.56 52.84 6.92
N GLY A 297 29.36 53.18 7.39
CA GLY A 297 28.13 53.24 6.58
C GLY A 297 27.68 51.87 6.06
N ARG A 298 27.90 50.79 6.84
CA ARG A 298 27.52 49.43 6.45
C ARG A 298 26.01 49.24 6.51
N GLU A 299 25.43 48.64 5.48
CA GLU A 299 23.99 48.57 5.27
C GLU A 299 23.52 47.13 5.10
N MET A 300 22.74 46.64 6.06
CA MET A 300 22.12 45.30 6.05
C MET A 300 21.10 45.14 4.91
N LEU A 301 20.40 46.23 4.55
CA LEU A 301 19.35 46.21 3.53
C LEU A 301 19.88 46.71 2.19
N THR A 302 19.62 45.95 1.13
CA THR A 302 20.01 46.30 -0.25
C THR A 302 19.46 47.67 -0.65
N THR A 303 20.11 48.34 -1.62
CA THR A 303 19.66 49.67 -2.08
C THR A 303 18.22 49.64 -2.60
N VAL A 304 17.85 48.60 -3.36
CA VAL A 304 16.48 48.40 -3.86
C VAL A 304 15.47 48.23 -2.71
N ALA A 305 15.84 47.50 -1.65
CA ALA A 305 15.00 47.37 -0.46
C ALA A 305 14.81 48.72 0.25
N ARG A 306 15.90 49.49 0.48
CA ARG A 306 15.85 50.81 1.12
C ARG A 306 15.06 51.84 0.29
N GLU A 307 15.14 51.78 -1.04
CA GLU A 307 14.33 52.62 -1.93
C GLU A 307 12.85 52.22 -1.90
N ARG A 308 12.53 50.93 -1.93
CA ARG A 308 11.15 50.42 -1.80
C ARG A 308 10.51 50.83 -0.47
N ILE A 309 11.24 50.70 0.65
CA ILE A 309 10.81 51.21 1.96
C ILE A 309 10.53 52.72 1.86
N ARG A 310 11.51 53.52 1.41
CA ARG A 310 11.38 54.99 1.30
C ARG A 310 10.21 55.45 0.42
N ALA A 311 9.83 54.67 -0.60
CA ALA A 311 8.70 54.96 -1.47
C ALA A 311 7.34 54.59 -0.85
N THR A 312 7.31 53.63 0.09
CA THR A 312 6.07 53.10 0.69
C THR A 312 5.74 53.68 2.07
N VAL A 313 6.74 53.98 2.92
CA VAL A 313 6.48 54.46 4.30
C VAL A 313 5.82 55.85 4.31
N THR A 314 4.67 55.94 4.98
CA THR A 314 3.98 57.20 5.28
C THR A 314 3.98 57.46 6.80
N PRO A 315 3.59 58.66 7.28
CA PRO A 315 3.46 58.93 8.71
C PRO A 315 2.34 58.13 9.41
N GLU A 316 1.36 57.62 8.65
CA GLU A 316 0.18 56.90 9.19
C GLU A 316 0.25 55.39 8.94
N SER A 317 1.05 54.94 7.98
CA SER A 317 1.26 53.54 7.64
C SER A 317 2.77 53.24 7.54
N PRO A 318 3.32 52.43 8.46
CA PRO A 318 4.70 51.97 8.36
C PRO A 318 4.85 50.97 7.21
N PHE A 319 6.08 50.78 6.73
CA PHE A 319 6.36 49.65 5.85
C PHE A 319 6.36 48.37 6.69
N HIS A 320 5.75 47.31 6.15
CA HIS A 320 5.76 45.96 6.71
C HIS A 320 5.73 44.97 5.55
N ASP A 321 6.85 44.28 5.27
CA ASP A 321 6.94 43.22 4.25
C ASP A 321 8.24 42.39 4.43
N THR A 322 8.25 41.17 3.92
CA THR A 322 9.42 40.29 3.96
C THR A 322 10.48 40.71 2.94
N ILE A 323 11.69 40.96 3.42
CA ILE A 323 12.87 41.33 2.61
C ILE A 323 13.96 40.30 2.80
N SER A 324 14.37 39.66 1.70
CA SER A 324 15.58 38.84 1.70
C SER A 324 16.85 39.67 1.52
N THR A 325 17.86 39.44 2.34
CA THR A 325 19.20 40.01 2.19
C THR A 325 20.28 38.92 2.34
N VAL A 326 21.56 39.29 2.42
CA VAL A 326 22.67 38.35 2.69
C VAL A 326 23.31 38.69 4.02
N VAL A 327 23.35 37.72 4.93
CA VAL A 327 24.02 37.79 6.24
C VAL A 327 24.95 36.58 6.37
N HIS A 328 26.21 36.81 6.75
CA HIS A 328 27.25 35.76 6.84
C HIS A 328 27.37 34.86 5.60
N GLY A 329 27.18 35.45 4.41
CA GLY A 329 27.21 34.76 3.12
C GLY A 329 25.94 33.97 2.77
N ASN A 330 25.03 33.77 3.71
CA ASN A 330 23.76 33.07 3.49
C ASN A 330 22.64 34.06 3.12
N ARG A 331 21.68 33.61 2.30
CA ARG A 331 20.46 34.39 2.02
C ARG A 331 19.45 34.18 3.14
N THR A 332 19.26 35.20 3.98
CA THR A 332 18.27 35.22 5.05
C THR A 332 17.07 36.07 4.67
N PHE A 333 15.90 35.74 5.23
CA PHE A 333 14.63 36.42 5.01
C PHE A 333 14.21 37.11 6.31
N PHE A 334 14.07 38.42 6.26
CA PHE A 334 13.61 39.21 7.40
C PHE A 334 12.23 39.78 7.14
N ASP A 335 11.32 39.64 8.10
CA ASP A 335 10.15 40.50 8.15
C ASP A 335 10.59 41.88 8.65
N VAL A 336 10.42 42.92 7.83
CA VAL A 336 10.99 44.25 8.08
C VAL A 336 9.88 45.26 8.33
N VAL A 337 9.94 45.91 9.49
CA VAL A 337 9.08 47.04 9.84
C VAL A 337 9.92 48.32 9.91
N ASP A 338 9.59 49.34 9.12
CA ASP A 338 10.25 50.67 9.16
C ASP A 338 9.21 51.79 9.25
N VAL A 339 9.42 52.69 10.21
CA VAL A 339 8.50 53.74 10.64
C VAL A 339 9.13 55.11 10.40
N ARG A 340 8.41 55.99 9.72
CA ARG A 340 8.87 57.36 9.45
C ARG A 340 8.67 58.26 10.65
N LEU A 341 9.74 58.91 11.09
CA LEU A 341 9.77 59.80 12.24
C LEU A 341 10.03 61.25 11.78
N PRO A 342 9.67 62.28 12.57
CA PRO A 342 10.01 63.67 12.26
C PRO A 342 11.52 63.92 12.07
N GLY A 343 12.36 63.08 12.69
CA GLY A 343 13.82 63.12 12.57
C GLY A 343 14.44 62.17 11.53
N GLY A 344 13.65 61.43 10.75
CA GLY A 344 14.15 60.45 9.77
C GLY A 344 13.31 59.18 9.71
N SER A 345 13.90 58.01 9.96
CA SER A 345 13.14 56.77 10.18
C SER A 345 13.78 55.86 11.23
N ALA A 346 13.03 54.88 11.72
CA ALA A 346 13.55 53.81 12.56
C ALA A 346 12.88 52.50 12.17
N GLY A 347 13.62 51.38 12.22
CA GLY A 347 13.10 50.09 11.81
C GLY A 347 13.76 48.93 12.54
N ILE A 348 13.12 47.77 12.39
CA ILE A 348 13.53 46.49 12.96
C ILE A 348 13.32 45.37 11.93
N ALA A 349 14.18 44.37 11.98
CA ALA A 349 14.13 43.16 11.16
C ALA A 349 14.00 41.93 12.06
N ILE A 350 13.00 41.09 11.80
CA ILE A 350 12.78 39.80 12.48
C ILE A 350 13.19 38.70 11.51
N ASP A 351 14.12 37.82 11.88
CA ASP A 351 14.47 36.69 11.01
C ASP A 351 13.30 35.70 10.95
N VAL A 352 12.83 35.44 9.73
CA VAL A 352 11.74 34.50 9.41
C VAL A 352 12.20 33.38 8.46
N SER A 353 13.53 33.21 8.30
CA SER A 353 14.12 32.21 7.40
C SER A 353 13.68 30.79 7.72
N ASP A 354 13.57 30.42 9.00
CA ASP A 354 13.06 29.10 9.42
C ASP A 354 11.57 28.92 9.07
N ILE A 355 10.77 29.98 9.16
CA ILE A 355 9.33 29.94 8.87
C ILE A 355 9.11 29.78 7.36
N GLU A 356 9.82 30.55 6.55
CA GLU A 356 9.76 30.42 5.08
C GLU A 356 10.41 29.10 4.59
N ALA A 357 11.42 28.57 5.28
CA ALA A 357 11.96 27.23 4.98
C ALA A 357 10.94 26.12 5.28
N VAL A 358 10.27 26.15 6.43
CA VAL A 358 9.19 25.20 6.77
C VAL A 358 8.01 25.35 5.81
N ARG A 359 7.65 26.57 5.41
CA ARG A 359 6.61 26.84 4.41
C ARG A 359 6.97 26.27 3.03
N ALA A 360 8.18 26.54 2.54
CA ALA A 360 8.64 26.02 1.26
C ALA A 360 8.71 24.49 1.25
N GLU A 361 9.11 23.87 2.36
CA GLU A 361 9.10 22.41 2.51
C GLU A 361 7.69 21.84 2.60
N LEU A 362 6.74 22.55 3.23
CA LEU A 362 5.32 22.18 3.23
C LEU A 362 4.70 22.29 1.83
N GLU A 363 4.96 23.37 1.09
CA GLU A 363 4.51 23.52 -0.30
C GLU A 363 5.14 22.44 -1.22
N ARG A 364 6.42 22.10 -0.99
CA ARG A 364 7.12 21.02 -1.70
C ARG A 364 6.58 19.63 -1.37
N THR A 365 6.25 19.34 -0.12
CA THR A 365 5.67 18.05 0.30
C THR A 365 4.21 17.91 -0.11
N LEU A 366 3.40 18.97 -0.01
CA LEU A 366 2.04 18.99 -0.56
C LEU A 366 2.03 18.74 -2.07
N LYS A 367 2.92 19.40 -2.81
CA LYS A 367 3.09 19.18 -4.26
C LYS A 367 3.52 17.74 -4.55
N SER A 368 4.55 17.23 -3.85
CA SER A 368 5.03 15.85 -3.98
C SER A 368 3.91 14.83 -3.69
N HIS A 369 3.09 15.07 -2.66
CA HIS A 369 1.94 14.21 -2.35
C HIS A 369 0.87 14.25 -3.45
N ALA A 370 0.53 15.43 -3.98
CA ALA A 370 -0.38 15.55 -5.11
C ALA A 370 0.15 14.82 -6.36
N GLU A 371 1.45 14.96 -6.68
CA GLU A 371 2.11 14.25 -7.78
C GLU A 371 2.10 12.72 -7.56
N THR A 372 2.35 12.24 -6.34
CA THR A 372 2.25 10.78 -6.05
C THR A 372 0.83 10.25 -6.17
N LEU A 373 -0.19 11.02 -5.77
CA LEU A 373 -1.60 10.62 -5.91
C LEU A 373 -2.06 10.63 -7.37
N ASP A 374 -1.56 11.58 -8.18
CA ASP A 374 -1.89 11.64 -9.61
C ASP A 374 -1.28 10.48 -10.40
N HIS A 375 -0.10 10.01 -9.99
CA HIS A 375 0.56 8.83 -10.56
C HIS A 375 0.05 7.47 -10.00
N LEU A 376 -0.90 7.44 -9.06
CA LEU A 376 -1.52 6.17 -8.66
C LEU A 376 -2.40 5.62 -9.79
N ALA A 377 -2.13 4.37 -10.19
CA ALA A 377 -2.99 3.63 -11.12
C ALA A 377 -4.40 3.35 -10.56
N THR A 378 -4.58 3.45 -9.24
CA THR A 378 -5.90 3.34 -8.59
C THR A 378 -6.62 4.69 -8.65
N PRO A 379 -7.83 4.76 -9.22
CA PRO A 379 -8.72 5.92 -9.15
C PRO A 379 -8.95 6.44 -7.72
N VAL A 380 -8.70 7.72 -7.51
CA VAL A 380 -8.96 8.44 -6.24
C VAL A 380 -9.69 9.77 -6.52
N ALA A 381 -10.70 10.08 -5.71
CA ALA A 381 -11.35 11.38 -5.64
C ALA A 381 -11.54 11.82 -4.18
N ILE A 382 -11.30 13.10 -3.87
CA ILE A 382 -11.43 13.66 -2.52
C ILE A 382 -12.42 14.82 -2.55
N PHE A 383 -13.36 14.81 -1.61
CA PHE A 383 -14.40 15.81 -1.44
C PHE A 383 -14.30 16.50 -0.08
N ASP A 384 -14.70 17.76 0.01
CA ASP A 384 -14.82 18.50 1.28
C ASP A 384 -16.13 18.19 2.04
N GLY A 385 -16.36 18.91 3.15
CA GLY A 385 -17.54 18.75 4.01
C GLY A 385 -18.87 19.18 3.38
N ASP A 386 -18.84 20.05 2.37
CA ASP A 386 -20.00 20.36 1.52
C ASP A 386 -20.16 19.33 0.37
N ARG A 387 -19.31 18.28 0.38
CA ARG A 387 -19.22 17.19 -0.61
C ARG A 387 -18.84 17.67 -2.00
N ARG A 388 -18.15 18.81 -2.10
CA ARG A 388 -17.62 19.37 -3.35
C ARG A 388 -16.25 18.77 -3.66
N LEU A 389 -16.01 18.45 -4.93
CA LEU A 389 -14.76 17.85 -5.39
C LEU A 389 -13.58 18.82 -5.17
N GLN A 390 -12.53 18.35 -4.48
CA GLN A 390 -11.30 19.10 -4.19
C GLN A 390 -10.08 18.52 -4.92
N PHE A 391 -10.01 17.19 -5.07
CA PHE A 391 -8.93 16.50 -5.79
C PHE A 391 -9.46 15.28 -6.55
N TYR A 392 -8.84 14.97 -7.69
CA TYR A 392 -9.01 13.74 -8.46
C TYR A 392 -7.69 13.42 -9.16
N ASN A 393 -7.41 12.14 -9.44
CA ASN A 393 -6.24 11.74 -10.24
C ASN A 393 -6.60 11.36 -11.68
N GLN A 394 -5.60 11.29 -12.56
CA GLN A 394 -5.74 10.83 -13.95
C GLN A 394 -6.44 9.46 -14.05
N ALA A 395 -6.15 8.53 -13.13
CA ALA A 395 -6.82 7.23 -13.10
C ALA A 395 -8.35 7.35 -12.88
N PHE A 396 -8.80 8.27 -12.03
CA PHE A 396 -10.23 8.56 -11.83
C PHE A 396 -10.90 9.18 -13.06
N VAL A 397 -10.20 10.08 -13.77
CA VAL A 397 -10.69 10.61 -15.07
C VAL A 397 -10.80 9.48 -16.10
N ALA A 398 -9.81 8.59 -16.17
CA ALA A 398 -9.77 7.49 -17.11
C ALA A 398 -10.85 6.42 -16.85
N LEU A 399 -11.04 6.00 -15.59
CA LEU A 399 -12.07 5.01 -15.22
C LEU A 399 -13.48 5.48 -15.63
N TRP A 400 -13.79 6.74 -15.36
CA TRP A 400 -15.14 7.28 -15.54
C TRP A 400 -15.33 8.03 -16.87
N GLU A 401 -14.26 8.22 -17.67
CA GLU A 401 -14.19 9.03 -18.89
C GLU A 401 -14.88 10.40 -18.72
N LEU A 402 -14.51 11.11 -17.66
CA LEU A 402 -15.15 12.37 -17.27
C LEU A 402 -14.54 13.58 -17.99
N ASP A 403 -15.41 14.52 -18.32
CA ASP A 403 -15.05 15.82 -18.89
C ASP A 403 -14.32 16.68 -17.84
N ILE A 404 -13.09 17.11 -18.15
CA ILE A 404 -12.24 17.91 -17.26
C ILE A 404 -12.92 19.24 -16.91
N ALA A 405 -13.62 19.87 -17.84
CA ALA A 405 -14.31 21.15 -17.61
C ALA A 405 -15.47 21.02 -16.60
N PHE A 406 -16.02 19.81 -16.41
CA PHE A 406 -16.97 19.53 -15.34
C PHE A 406 -16.28 19.34 -13.99
N LEU A 407 -15.12 18.68 -13.95
CA LEU A 407 -14.37 18.43 -12.71
C LEU A 407 -13.76 19.73 -12.15
N GLU A 408 -13.24 20.61 -13.01
CA GLU A 408 -12.80 21.96 -12.64
C GLU A 408 -13.91 22.80 -12.00
N GLY A 409 -15.17 22.56 -12.38
CA GLY A 409 -16.36 23.18 -11.79
C GLY A 409 -16.70 22.73 -10.36
N ARG A 410 -15.91 21.82 -9.77
CA ARG A 410 -16.08 21.27 -8.40
C ARG A 410 -17.52 20.78 -8.13
N PRO A 411 -17.97 19.71 -8.80
CA PRO A 411 -19.33 19.19 -8.62
C PRO A 411 -19.56 18.63 -7.21
N ASP A 412 -20.84 18.56 -6.79
CA ASP A 412 -21.24 17.80 -5.59
C ASP A 412 -21.18 16.29 -5.90
N ASN A 413 -20.78 15.46 -4.93
CA ASN A 413 -20.71 14.01 -5.15
C ASN A 413 -22.07 13.39 -5.58
N SER A 414 -23.20 13.93 -5.15
CA SER A 414 -24.53 13.55 -5.65
C SER A 414 -24.74 13.88 -7.13
N GLU A 415 -24.21 15.01 -7.60
CA GLU A 415 -24.29 15.47 -8.98
C GLU A 415 -23.42 14.60 -9.90
N LEU A 416 -22.22 14.27 -9.43
CA LEU A 416 -21.33 13.29 -10.04
C LEU A 416 -22.00 11.91 -10.19
N LEU A 417 -22.54 11.34 -9.10
CA LEU A 417 -23.20 10.03 -9.14
C LEU A 417 -24.41 10.01 -10.09
N GLU A 418 -25.17 11.10 -10.17
CA GLU A 418 -26.28 11.20 -11.13
C GLU A 418 -25.81 11.32 -12.59
N ARG A 419 -24.70 12.02 -12.86
CA ARG A 419 -24.07 12.06 -14.19
C ARG A 419 -23.50 10.69 -14.60
N LEU A 420 -22.84 9.97 -13.70
CA LEU A 420 -22.34 8.61 -13.95
C LEU A 420 -23.48 7.61 -14.20
N ARG A 421 -24.62 7.75 -13.51
CA ARG A 421 -25.83 6.96 -13.80
C ARG A 421 -26.43 7.33 -15.16
N ALA A 422 -26.54 8.61 -15.50
CA ALA A 422 -27.05 9.05 -16.80
C ALA A 422 -26.19 8.52 -17.97
N ALA A 423 -24.87 8.40 -17.77
CA ALA A 423 -23.93 7.77 -18.69
C ALA A 423 -23.92 6.22 -18.65
N LYS A 424 -24.81 5.59 -17.87
CA LYS A 424 -24.89 4.12 -17.65
C LYS A 424 -23.58 3.47 -17.15
N LYS A 425 -22.80 4.20 -16.35
CA LYS A 425 -21.53 3.69 -15.79
C LYS A 425 -21.67 3.07 -14.41
N LEU A 426 -22.78 3.30 -13.70
CA LEU A 426 -23.07 2.72 -12.39
C LEU A 426 -24.00 1.50 -12.49
N PRO A 427 -24.05 0.62 -11.47
CA PRO A 427 -24.93 -0.55 -11.46
C PRO A 427 -26.41 -0.17 -11.58
N ASP A 428 -27.19 -0.92 -12.37
CA ASP A 428 -28.63 -0.70 -12.53
C ASP A 428 -29.42 -1.21 -11.31
N GLN A 429 -29.60 -0.32 -10.32
CA GLN A 429 -30.27 -0.60 -9.05
C GLN A 429 -31.78 -0.28 -9.11
N LEU A 430 -32.64 -1.20 -8.64
CA LEU A 430 -34.11 -1.02 -8.61
C LEU A 430 -34.54 0.23 -7.82
N ASN A 431 -33.81 0.59 -6.76
CA ASN A 431 -34.06 1.81 -6.00
C ASN A 431 -32.81 2.68 -5.91
N TRP A 432 -32.61 3.51 -6.94
CA TRP A 432 -31.54 4.51 -6.99
C TRP A 432 -31.51 5.44 -5.77
N LYS A 433 -32.66 5.83 -5.22
CA LYS A 433 -32.69 6.79 -4.11
C LYS A 433 -32.05 6.21 -2.86
N SER A 434 -32.46 5.00 -2.45
CA SER A 434 -31.86 4.35 -1.28
C SER A 434 -30.40 3.96 -1.52
N TRP A 435 -30.03 3.57 -2.75
CA TRP A 435 -28.63 3.28 -3.08
C TRP A 435 -27.74 4.53 -2.99
N LYS A 436 -28.19 5.67 -3.53
CA LYS A 436 -27.45 6.94 -3.44
C LYS A 436 -27.39 7.47 -2.00
N GLU A 437 -28.45 7.29 -1.22
CA GLU A 437 -28.46 7.64 0.21
C GLU A 437 -27.53 6.73 1.04
N ALA A 438 -27.39 5.46 0.68
CA ALA A 438 -26.42 4.54 1.29
C ALA A 438 -24.97 4.89 0.89
N ALA A 439 -24.68 5.09 -0.39
CA ALA A 439 -23.36 5.48 -0.88
C ALA A 439 -22.89 6.81 -0.25
N LEU A 440 -23.77 7.82 -0.19
CA LEU A 440 -23.46 9.11 0.44
C LEU A 440 -23.53 9.08 1.99
N SER A 441 -23.78 7.92 2.62
CA SER A 441 -23.76 7.80 4.09
C SER A 441 -22.35 7.93 4.68
N VAL A 442 -21.29 7.72 3.88
CA VAL A 442 -19.90 7.80 4.32
C VAL A 442 -19.54 9.13 5.00
N TYR A 443 -20.11 10.26 4.56
CA TYR A 443 -19.90 11.58 5.17
C TYR A 443 -20.47 11.70 6.61
N ARG A 444 -21.07 10.61 7.13
CA ARG A 444 -21.58 10.47 8.51
C ARG A 444 -21.04 9.21 9.21
N ALA A 445 -20.20 8.43 8.53
CA ALA A 445 -19.60 7.21 9.07
C ALA A 445 -18.33 7.53 9.86
N LEU A 446 -18.09 6.77 10.93
CA LEU A 446 -16.83 6.83 11.69
C LEU A 446 -15.75 5.92 11.08
N ASP A 447 -16.17 4.85 10.39
CA ASP A 447 -15.31 3.83 9.81
C ASP A 447 -15.41 3.81 8.28
N THR A 448 -14.33 3.39 7.61
CA THR A 448 -14.27 3.19 6.16
C THR A 448 -15.36 2.24 5.66
N GLN A 449 -16.19 2.71 4.72
CA GLN A 449 -17.15 1.88 4.00
C GLN A 449 -16.44 1.19 2.81
N SER A 450 -16.90 -0.01 2.43
CA SER A 450 -16.28 -0.85 1.39
C SER A 450 -17.34 -1.67 0.66
N ASP A 451 -17.88 -1.13 -0.44
CA ASP A 451 -18.88 -1.80 -1.28
C ASP A 451 -18.27 -2.47 -2.52
N LEU A 452 -18.94 -3.48 -3.07
CA LEU A 452 -18.65 -4.04 -4.40
C LEU A 452 -19.66 -3.53 -5.42
N TRP A 453 -19.17 -2.92 -6.50
CA TRP A 453 -19.97 -2.35 -7.60
C TRP A 453 -19.68 -3.13 -8.88
N HIS A 454 -20.65 -3.91 -9.36
CA HIS A 454 -20.61 -4.57 -10.66
C HIS A 454 -21.12 -3.60 -11.74
N LEU A 455 -20.24 -3.14 -12.62
CA LEU A 455 -20.54 -2.12 -13.62
C LEU A 455 -21.14 -2.73 -14.90
N PRO A 456 -21.99 -1.99 -15.65
CA PRO A 456 -22.59 -2.49 -16.89
C PRO A 456 -21.60 -2.84 -18.03
N ASN A 457 -20.33 -2.44 -17.91
CA ASN A 457 -19.25 -2.82 -18.85
C ASN A 457 -18.58 -4.17 -18.51
N GLY A 458 -19.04 -4.87 -17.46
CA GLY A 458 -18.50 -6.15 -17.00
C GLY A 458 -17.39 -6.03 -15.94
N GLN A 459 -16.92 -4.83 -15.60
CA GLN A 459 -15.93 -4.65 -14.54
C GLN A 459 -16.57 -4.79 -13.15
N THR A 460 -15.83 -5.38 -12.22
CA THR A 460 -16.17 -5.38 -10.79
C THR A 460 -15.19 -4.49 -10.05
N LEU A 461 -15.70 -3.38 -9.49
CA LEU A 461 -14.93 -2.48 -8.65
C LEU A 461 -15.22 -2.73 -7.17
N ARG A 462 -14.21 -2.58 -6.34
CA ARG A 462 -14.36 -2.37 -4.90
C ARG A 462 -14.20 -0.90 -4.60
N VAL A 463 -15.23 -0.31 -4.01
CA VAL A 463 -15.30 1.13 -3.75
C VAL A 463 -15.17 1.34 -2.25
N PHE A 464 -14.01 1.87 -1.86
CA PHE A 464 -13.72 2.29 -0.51
C PHE A 464 -14.06 3.76 -0.37
N ALA A 465 -14.70 4.13 0.74
CA ALA A 465 -14.90 5.52 1.08
C ALA A 465 -14.64 5.77 2.57
N THR A 466 -13.82 6.78 2.88
CA THR A 466 -13.37 7.11 4.24
C THR A 466 -13.64 8.58 4.54
N ALA A 467 -14.32 8.87 5.64
CA ALA A 467 -14.51 10.24 6.11
C ALA A 467 -13.19 10.85 6.63
N HIS A 468 -12.95 12.13 6.34
CA HIS A 468 -11.82 12.89 6.88
C HIS A 468 -12.25 13.61 8.18
N PRO A 469 -11.40 13.72 9.22
CA PRO A 469 -11.76 14.39 10.48
C PRO A 469 -12.20 15.87 10.36
N GLN A 470 -11.96 16.50 9.21
CA GLN A 470 -12.40 17.86 8.89
C GLN A 470 -13.73 17.91 8.10
N GLY A 471 -14.45 16.79 8.00
CA GLY A 471 -15.81 16.68 7.43
C GLY A 471 -15.90 16.15 6.00
N GLY A 472 -14.79 16.13 5.25
CA GLY A 472 -14.73 15.61 3.88
C GLY A 472 -14.78 14.08 3.76
N ALA A 473 -14.63 13.56 2.55
CA ALA A 473 -14.47 12.13 2.31
C ALA A 473 -13.57 11.82 1.10
N THR A 474 -12.70 10.82 1.25
CA THR A 474 -11.88 10.24 0.20
C THR A 474 -12.54 8.99 -0.35
N TRP A 475 -12.64 8.88 -1.67
CA TRP A 475 -13.18 7.75 -2.41
C TRP A 475 -12.08 7.10 -3.24
N VAL A 476 -11.96 5.78 -3.17
CA VAL A 476 -10.94 4.97 -3.86
C VAL A 476 -11.63 3.81 -4.56
N PHE A 477 -11.30 3.56 -5.83
CA PHE A 477 -11.94 2.52 -6.64
C PHE A 477 -10.90 1.51 -7.11
N GLU A 478 -10.87 0.33 -6.50
CA GLU A 478 -9.99 -0.78 -6.85
C GLU A 478 -10.67 -1.71 -7.88
N ASN A 479 -9.96 -2.11 -8.93
CA ASN A 479 -10.49 -3.04 -9.92
C ASN A 479 -10.18 -4.49 -9.52
N LEU A 480 -11.21 -5.23 -9.09
CA LEU A 480 -11.09 -6.64 -8.70
C LEU A 480 -11.50 -7.62 -9.80
N THR A 481 -11.78 -7.16 -11.02
CA THR A 481 -12.33 -8.00 -12.10
C THR A 481 -11.50 -9.27 -12.33
N GLU A 482 -10.17 -9.17 -12.45
CA GLU A 482 -9.31 -10.35 -12.66
C GLU A 482 -9.33 -11.32 -11.48
N GLN A 483 -9.36 -10.82 -10.23
CA GLN A 483 -9.38 -11.66 -9.03
C GLN A 483 -10.70 -12.41 -8.89
N VAL A 484 -11.83 -11.71 -9.10
CA VAL A 484 -13.18 -12.31 -9.02
C VAL A 484 -13.41 -13.29 -10.17
N ASP A 485 -12.93 -13.00 -11.38
CA ASP A 485 -12.94 -13.94 -12.50
C ASP A 485 -12.08 -15.18 -12.20
N LEU A 486 -10.87 -15.01 -11.64
CA LEU A 486 -9.97 -16.11 -11.33
C LEU A 486 -10.56 -17.02 -10.23
N GLU A 487 -11.09 -16.45 -9.16
CA GLU A 487 -11.77 -17.20 -8.10
C GLU A 487 -13.01 -17.93 -8.62
N THR A 488 -13.83 -17.27 -9.45
CA THR A 488 -15.01 -17.88 -10.06
C THR A 488 -14.63 -19.04 -10.99
N ARG A 489 -13.59 -18.86 -11.82
CA ARG A 489 -13.06 -19.91 -12.72
C ARG A 489 -12.46 -21.08 -11.94
N TYR A 490 -11.70 -20.80 -10.87
CA TYR A 490 -11.13 -21.82 -9.99
C TYR A 490 -12.23 -22.65 -9.30
N ASN A 491 -13.20 -21.99 -8.66
CA ASN A 491 -14.32 -22.65 -8.00
C ASN A 491 -15.17 -23.46 -9.00
N THR A 492 -15.37 -22.93 -10.22
CA THR A 492 -16.06 -23.66 -11.30
C THR A 492 -15.27 -24.89 -11.75
N LEU A 493 -13.94 -24.78 -11.92
CA LEU A 493 -13.08 -25.88 -12.33
C LEU A 493 -12.99 -26.98 -11.26
N VAL A 494 -12.87 -26.62 -9.98
CA VAL A 494 -12.94 -27.57 -8.86
C VAL A 494 -14.29 -28.28 -8.83
N LYS A 495 -15.40 -27.55 -9.03
CA LYS A 495 -16.73 -28.15 -9.10
C LYS A 495 -16.86 -29.11 -10.28
N VAL A 496 -16.45 -28.71 -11.47
CA VAL A 496 -16.50 -29.55 -12.69
C VAL A 496 -15.64 -30.80 -12.53
N GLN A 497 -14.45 -30.71 -11.90
CA GLN A 497 -13.63 -31.88 -11.58
C GLN A 497 -14.34 -32.85 -10.63
N GLY A 498 -14.97 -32.34 -9.56
CA GLY A 498 -15.78 -33.16 -8.65
C GLY A 498 -16.94 -33.87 -9.36
N GLU A 499 -17.79 -33.12 -10.06
CA GLU A 499 -18.94 -33.65 -10.82
C GLU A 499 -18.48 -34.65 -11.90
N THR A 500 -17.33 -34.42 -12.55
CA THR A 500 -16.75 -35.37 -13.52
C THR A 500 -16.37 -36.69 -12.86
N ILE A 501 -15.64 -36.64 -11.73
CA ILE A 501 -15.19 -37.83 -11.00
C ILE A 501 -16.38 -38.60 -10.40
N ASP A 502 -17.39 -37.89 -9.89
CA ASP A 502 -18.60 -38.49 -9.32
C ASP A 502 -19.51 -39.15 -10.37
N HIS A 503 -19.40 -38.74 -11.63
CA HIS A 503 -20.11 -39.36 -12.77
C HIS A 503 -19.28 -40.34 -13.61
N LEU A 504 -18.03 -40.66 -13.23
CA LEU A 504 -17.29 -41.77 -13.82
C LEU A 504 -17.97 -43.11 -13.51
N SER A 505 -18.07 -43.98 -14.51
CA SER A 505 -18.49 -45.38 -14.33
C SER A 505 -17.43 -46.26 -13.65
N GLU A 506 -16.19 -45.79 -13.62
CA GLU A 506 -15.06 -46.41 -12.91
C GLU A 506 -15.08 -46.01 -11.43
N GLY A 507 -14.80 -46.97 -10.54
CA GLY A 507 -14.67 -46.69 -9.12
C GLY A 507 -13.33 -46.04 -8.80
N VAL A 508 -13.33 -44.76 -8.45
CA VAL A 508 -12.12 -43.98 -8.12
C VAL A 508 -12.06 -43.69 -6.62
N ALA A 509 -10.91 -44.00 -6.01
CA ALA A 509 -10.57 -43.64 -4.64
C ALA A 509 -9.13 -43.10 -4.55
N VAL A 510 -8.93 -41.96 -3.88
CA VAL A 510 -7.61 -41.34 -3.71
C VAL A 510 -7.22 -41.32 -2.24
N PHE A 511 -5.99 -41.73 -1.92
CA PHE A 511 -5.43 -41.82 -0.58
C PHE A 511 -4.24 -40.88 -0.42
N GLY A 512 -4.06 -40.32 0.78
CA GLY A 512 -2.85 -39.60 1.17
C GLY A 512 -1.71 -40.53 1.62
N PRO A 513 -0.49 -39.99 1.82
CA PRO A 513 0.66 -40.74 2.33
C PRO A 513 0.47 -41.23 3.78
N ASP A 514 -0.56 -40.75 4.45
CA ASP A 514 -1.03 -41.21 5.75
C ASP A 514 -1.98 -42.42 5.67
N GLY A 515 -2.13 -43.02 4.49
CA GLY A 515 -3.06 -44.13 4.22
C GLY A 515 -4.53 -43.74 4.36
N ARG A 516 -4.86 -42.44 4.41
CA ARG A 516 -6.24 -41.95 4.60
C ARG A 516 -6.87 -41.54 3.28
N ILE A 517 -8.09 -41.98 3.05
CA ILE A 517 -8.87 -41.61 1.87
C ILE A 517 -9.15 -40.09 1.88
N ARG A 518 -9.00 -39.47 0.71
CA ARG A 518 -9.19 -38.03 0.45
C ARG A 518 -10.39 -37.79 -0.46
N LEU A 519 -10.61 -38.70 -1.41
CA LEU A 519 -11.76 -38.73 -2.30
C LEU A 519 -12.24 -40.18 -2.48
N SER A 520 -13.55 -40.38 -2.50
CA SER A 520 -14.20 -41.57 -3.06
C SER A 520 -15.36 -41.12 -3.95
N ASN A 521 -15.50 -41.70 -5.14
CA ASN A 521 -16.65 -41.44 -6.00
C ASN A 521 -17.81 -42.43 -5.73
N PRO A 522 -19.04 -42.16 -6.22
CA PRO A 522 -20.19 -43.05 -6.03
C PRO A 522 -19.98 -44.44 -6.63
N ALA A 523 -19.31 -44.54 -7.78
CA ALA A 523 -19.03 -45.82 -8.44
C ALA A 523 -18.14 -46.72 -7.57
N PHE A 524 -17.10 -46.18 -6.92
CA PHE A 524 -16.25 -46.93 -5.99
C PHE A 524 -17.07 -47.49 -4.83
N ARG A 525 -17.93 -46.66 -4.23
CA ARG A 525 -18.82 -47.07 -3.15
C ARG A 525 -19.78 -48.18 -3.58
N ALA A 526 -20.36 -48.06 -4.79
CA ALA A 526 -21.28 -49.03 -5.36
C ALA A 526 -20.62 -50.38 -5.72
N LEU A 527 -19.43 -50.36 -6.33
CA LEU A 527 -18.69 -51.59 -6.70
C LEU A 527 -18.24 -52.40 -5.47
N TRP A 528 -17.86 -51.72 -4.39
CA TRP A 528 -17.40 -52.37 -3.15
C TRP A 528 -18.51 -52.66 -2.14
N GLY A 529 -19.72 -52.10 -2.33
CA GLY A 529 -20.89 -52.32 -1.47
C GLY A 529 -20.92 -51.51 -0.16
N ILE A 530 -20.17 -50.40 -0.11
CA ILE A 530 -19.91 -49.62 1.11
C ILE A 530 -20.63 -48.25 1.11
N THR A 531 -20.90 -47.72 2.29
CA THR A 531 -21.57 -46.41 2.47
C THR A 531 -20.62 -45.23 2.37
N GLU A 532 -21.18 -44.04 2.13
CA GLU A 532 -20.43 -42.77 2.20
C GLU A 532 -19.87 -42.49 3.61
N THR A 533 -20.56 -42.96 4.65
CA THR A 533 -20.09 -42.87 6.04
C THR A 533 -18.84 -43.71 6.31
N GLU A 534 -18.69 -44.85 5.66
CA GLU A 534 -17.49 -45.71 5.76
C GLU A 534 -16.35 -45.15 4.88
N ALA A 535 -16.66 -44.77 3.64
CA ALA A 535 -15.71 -44.21 2.66
C ALA A 535 -15.42 -42.71 2.84
N LYS A 536 -15.74 -42.13 4.02
CA LYS A 536 -15.62 -40.70 4.30
C LYS A 536 -14.16 -40.21 4.24
N PRO A 537 -13.88 -39.02 3.67
CA PRO A 537 -12.55 -38.40 3.73
C PRO A 537 -11.99 -38.37 5.16
N GLY A 538 -10.80 -38.95 5.33
CA GLY A 538 -10.14 -39.18 6.61
C GLY A 538 -10.14 -40.63 7.11
N THR A 539 -11.01 -41.52 6.59
CA THR A 539 -10.97 -42.97 6.90
C THR A 539 -9.63 -43.57 6.45
N HIS A 540 -9.02 -44.39 7.31
CA HIS A 540 -7.76 -45.07 7.02
C HIS A 540 -7.98 -46.38 6.26
N ILE A 541 -7.11 -46.70 5.29
CA ILE A 541 -7.28 -47.82 4.34
C ILE A 541 -7.53 -49.18 4.99
N ARG A 542 -7.00 -49.45 6.19
CA ARG A 542 -7.29 -50.70 6.93
C ARG A 542 -8.77 -50.82 7.31
N ALA A 543 -9.38 -49.74 7.82
CA ALA A 543 -10.80 -49.73 8.17
C ALA A 543 -11.71 -49.78 6.92
N LEU A 544 -11.23 -49.22 5.81
CA LEU A 544 -11.91 -49.35 4.51
C LEU A 544 -11.85 -50.80 3.99
N GLY A 545 -10.70 -51.47 4.13
CA GLY A 545 -10.54 -52.89 3.81
C GLY A 545 -11.38 -53.80 4.70
N GLU A 546 -11.52 -53.48 6.00
CA GLU A 546 -12.45 -54.16 6.92
C GLU A 546 -13.91 -54.02 6.47
N ALA A 547 -14.34 -52.83 6.03
CA ALA A 547 -15.67 -52.60 5.46
C ALA A 547 -15.87 -53.30 4.10
N CYS A 548 -14.81 -53.50 3.31
CA CYS A 548 -14.85 -54.19 2.01
C CYS A 548 -14.68 -55.71 2.10
N ALA A 549 -14.28 -56.26 3.25
CA ALA A 549 -14.05 -57.69 3.45
C ALA A 549 -15.26 -58.61 3.11
N PRO A 550 -16.54 -58.20 3.33
CA PRO A 550 -17.70 -58.96 2.87
C PRO A 550 -17.79 -59.13 1.34
N SER A 551 -17.15 -58.24 0.58
CA SER A 551 -17.10 -58.29 -0.89
C SER A 551 -15.89 -59.09 -1.38
N TYR A 552 -14.74 -59.02 -0.69
CA TYR A 552 -13.51 -59.77 -1.01
C TYR A 552 -12.48 -59.75 0.14
N ASP A 553 -11.95 -60.90 0.55
CA ASP A 553 -10.90 -61.02 1.59
C ASP A 553 -9.71 -61.94 1.23
N ARG A 554 -9.25 -61.93 -0.02
CA ARG A 554 -7.98 -62.61 -0.39
C ARG A 554 -6.77 -61.65 -0.21
N PRO A 555 -5.54 -62.16 0.03
CA PRO A 555 -4.37 -61.30 0.29
C PRO A 555 -4.01 -60.35 -0.87
N ASP A 556 -4.33 -60.74 -2.10
CA ASP A 556 -4.16 -60.00 -3.36
C ASP A 556 -5.09 -58.78 -3.52
N GLY A 557 -6.04 -58.55 -2.59
CA GLY A 557 -6.90 -57.37 -2.56
C GLY A 557 -6.44 -56.29 -1.57
N TRP A 558 -7.34 -55.88 -0.66
CA TRP A 558 -7.14 -54.76 0.27
C TRP A 558 -5.90 -54.85 1.17
N LYS A 559 -5.36 -56.05 1.41
CA LYS A 559 -4.11 -56.26 2.14
C LYS A 559 -2.91 -55.77 1.30
N ALA A 560 -2.79 -56.22 0.05
CA ALA A 560 -1.81 -55.70 -0.90
C ALA A 560 -1.99 -54.18 -1.20
N PHE A 561 -3.24 -53.68 -1.31
CA PHE A 561 -3.48 -52.25 -1.49
C PHE A 561 -2.99 -51.41 -0.30
N ALA A 562 -3.19 -51.90 0.94
CA ALA A 562 -2.67 -51.23 2.13
C ALA A 562 -1.14 -51.19 2.15
N GLU A 563 -0.46 -52.25 1.71
CA GLU A 563 1.00 -52.29 1.58
C GLU A 563 1.52 -51.33 0.50
N LEU A 564 0.91 -51.32 -0.69
CA LEU A 564 1.27 -50.42 -1.80
C LEU A 564 1.02 -48.92 -1.49
N ILE A 565 0.06 -48.61 -0.62
CA ILE A 565 -0.31 -47.23 -0.27
C ILE A 565 0.41 -46.72 0.99
N THR A 566 0.90 -47.62 1.85
CA THR A 566 1.63 -47.23 3.09
C THR A 566 3.13 -47.55 3.07
N SER A 567 3.66 -48.01 1.93
CA SER A 567 5.10 -48.16 1.70
C SER A 567 5.79 -46.79 1.55
N PHE A 568 6.98 -46.67 2.14
CA PHE A 568 7.80 -45.45 2.12
C PHE A 568 8.93 -45.51 1.07
N ASP A 569 8.86 -46.45 0.11
CA ASP A 569 9.84 -46.55 -0.98
C ASP A 569 9.74 -45.36 -1.95
N ASP A 570 10.89 -44.87 -2.40
CA ASP A 570 10.97 -43.82 -3.44
C ASP A 570 10.46 -44.32 -4.80
N GLU A 571 10.64 -45.61 -5.11
CA GLU A 571 10.02 -46.29 -6.26
C GLU A 571 8.56 -46.67 -5.97
N ARG A 572 7.63 -45.70 -5.96
CA ARG A 572 6.19 -46.01 -5.88
C ARG A 572 5.73 -46.77 -7.12
N ARG A 573 5.55 -48.08 -6.99
CA ARG A 573 5.23 -48.98 -8.11
C ARG A 573 3.76 -48.87 -8.51
N SER A 574 3.51 -48.67 -9.79
CA SER A 574 2.19 -48.88 -10.37
C SER A 574 1.85 -50.37 -10.36
N GLY A 575 0.69 -50.73 -9.80
CA GLY A 575 0.17 -52.10 -9.82
C GLY A 575 -1.07 -52.20 -10.69
N GLN A 576 -1.21 -53.28 -11.46
CA GLN A 576 -2.46 -53.66 -12.13
C GLN A 576 -2.74 -55.14 -11.88
N GLY A 577 -4.01 -55.50 -11.96
CA GLY A 577 -4.49 -56.88 -11.82
C GLY A 577 -6.01 -56.95 -11.81
N THR A 578 -6.54 -58.16 -11.74
CA THR A 578 -7.97 -58.41 -11.85
C THR A 578 -8.46 -59.25 -10.67
N LEU A 579 -9.57 -58.85 -10.04
CA LEU A 579 -10.16 -59.47 -8.86
C LEU A 579 -11.59 -59.95 -9.17
N GLU A 580 -11.90 -61.19 -8.81
CA GLU A 580 -13.27 -61.72 -8.84
C GLU A 580 -13.88 -61.65 -7.43
N LEU A 581 -14.84 -60.75 -7.24
CA LEU A 581 -15.55 -60.53 -5.98
C LEU A 581 -16.45 -61.73 -5.64
N PHE A 582 -16.80 -61.89 -4.36
CA PHE A 582 -17.75 -62.94 -3.93
C PHE A 582 -19.17 -62.78 -4.54
N SER A 583 -19.48 -61.61 -5.10
CA SER A 583 -20.71 -61.33 -5.87
C SER A 583 -20.68 -61.85 -7.32
N GLY A 584 -19.55 -62.39 -7.80
CA GLY A 584 -19.36 -62.78 -9.20
C GLY A 584 -19.15 -61.59 -10.15
N LEU A 585 -18.77 -60.42 -9.61
CA LEU A 585 -18.26 -59.29 -10.38
C LEU A 585 -16.74 -59.45 -10.59
N VAL A 586 -16.28 -59.22 -11.81
CA VAL A 586 -14.86 -59.15 -12.17
C VAL A 586 -14.46 -57.68 -12.27
N LEU A 587 -13.58 -57.23 -11.38
CA LEU A 587 -13.00 -55.88 -11.39
C LEU A 587 -11.56 -55.93 -11.87
N ASP A 588 -11.22 -55.16 -12.90
CA ASP A 588 -9.84 -54.74 -13.12
C ASP A 588 -9.50 -53.62 -12.15
N TYR A 589 -8.26 -53.56 -11.65
CA TYR A 589 -7.77 -52.46 -10.82
C TYR A 589 -6.46 -51.89 -11.32
N ALA A 590 -6.26 -50.59 -11.11
CA ALA A 590 -4.97 -49.94 -11.21
C ALA A 590 -4.63 -49.14 -9.96
N VAL A 591 -3.37 -49.21 -9.55
CA VAL A 591 -2.76 -48.45 -8.45
C VAL A 591 -1.82 -47.43 -9.10
N ILE A 592 -2.14 -46.15 -9.00
CA ILE A 592 -1.45 -45.07 -9.72
C ILE A 592 -0.92 -44.04 -8.69
N PRO A 593 0.40 -43.85 -8.55
CA PRO A 593 0.94 -42.79 -7.69
C PRO A 593 0.69 -41.41 -8.29
N LEU A 594 0.28 -40.46 -7.44
CA LEU A 594 0.00 -39.08 -7.78
C LEU A 594 1.03 -38.13 -7.11
N PRO A 595 1.10 -36.86 -7.55
CA PRO A 595 1.87 -35.82 -6.85
C PRO A 595 1.51 -35.69 -5.37
N ASN A 596 2.40 -35.07 -4.59
CA ASN A 596 2.26 -34.89 -3.14
C ASN A 596 2.14 -36.22 -2.35
N ALA A 597 2.73 -37.30 -2.88
CA ALA A 597 2.71 -38.65 -2.29
C ALA A 597 1.29 -39.20 -2.03
N GLN A 598 0.33 -38.82 -2.87
CA GLN A 598 -0.99 -39.45 -2.89
C GLN A 598 -0.96 -40.69 -3.81
N THR A 599 -1.92 -41.60 -3.63
CA THR A 599 -2.09 -42.77 -4.50
C THR A 599 -3.56 -42.93 -4.86
N MET A 600 -3.84 -43.13 -6.14
CA MET A 600 -5.17 -43.40 -6.68
C MET A 600 -5.36 -44.89 -6.92
N LEU A 601 -6.49 -45.42 -6.49
CA LEU A 601 -7.04 -46.70 -6.93
C LEU A 601 -8.16 -46.44 -7.92
N THR A 602 -8.11 -47.09 -9.08
CA THR A 602 -9.25 -47.18 -10.01
C THR A 602 -9.73 -48.63 -10.10
N PHE A 603 -11.04 -48.80 -10.32
CA PHE A 603 -11.70 -50.11 -10.45
C PHE A 603 -12.67 -50.10 -11.63
N VAL A 604 -12.47 -50.99 -12.60
CA VAL A 604 -13.28 -51.12 -13.82
C VAL A 604 -14.01 -52.45 -13.82
N ASN A 605 -15.34 -52.43 -13.94
CA ASN A 605 -16.13 -53.66 -14.02
C ASN A 605 -16.00 -54.29 -15.43
N MET A 606 -15.26 -55.40 -15.54
CA MET A 606 -15.06 -56.15 -16.80
C MET A 606 -15.94 -57.39 -16.92
N THR A 607 -16.89 -57.60 -16.01
CA THR A 607 -17.71 -58.83 -15.91
C THR A 607 -18.34 -59.23 -17.24
N ASP A 608 -18.92 -58.29 -17.98
CA ASP A 608 -19.61 -58.60 -19.25
C ASP A 608 -18.61 -58.83 -20.41
N SER A 609 -17.42 -58.23 -20.36
CA SER A 609 -16.34 -58.50 -21.32
C SER A 609 -15.83 -59.93 -21.16
N VAL A 610 -15.53 -60.36 -19.92
CA VAL A 610 -15.06 -61.72 -19.61
C VAL A 610 -16.14 -62.77 -19.91
N ARG A 611 -17.43 -62.44 -19.73
CA ARG A 611 -18.54 -63.30 -20.15
C ARG A 611 -18.65 -63.42 -21.66
N ALA A 612 -18.51 -62.32 -22.40
CA ALA A 612 -18.54 -62.32 -23.86
C ALA A 612 -17.37 -63.12 -24.46
N GLU A 613 -16.16 -62.95 -23.94
CA GLU A 613 -14.96 -63.69 -24.35
C GLU A 613 -15.11 -65.20 -24.14
N ARG A 614 -15.59 -65.63 -22.97
CA ARG A 614 -15.88 -67.05 -22.68
C ARG A 614 -16.94 -67.61 -23.64
N ALA A 615 -18.06 -66.90 -23.83
CA ALA A 615 -19.14 -67.34 -24.73
C ALA A 615 -18.71 -67.40 -26.22
N LEU A 616 -17.84 -66.49 -26.67
CA LEU A 616 -17.25 -66.52 -28.01
C LEU A 616 -16.29 -67.71 -28.17
N THR A 617 -15.50 -68.01 -27.15
CA THR A 617 -14.56 -69.15 -27.13
C THR A 617 -15.31 -70.48 -27.21
N GLU A 618 -16.31 -70.69 -26.35
CA GLU A 618 -17.17 -71.88 -26.36
C GLU A 618 -17.89 -72.06 -27.71
N LYS A 619 -18.41 -70.97 -28.29
CA LYS A 619 -19.10 -71.00 -29.59
C LYS A 619 -18.14 -71.36 -30.75
N ASN A 620 -16.92 -70.83 -30.75
CA ASN A 620 -15.91 -71.18 -31.76
C ASN A 620 -15.48 -72.65 -31.63
N GLU A 621 -15.30 -73.18 -30.41
CA GLU A 621 -14.97 -74.59 -30.22
C GLU A 621 -16.10 -75.52 -30.67
N ALA A 622 -17.36 -75.15 -30.42
CA ALA A 622 -18.54 -75.87 -30.89
C ALA A 622 -18.66 -75.88 -32.43
N LEU A 623 -18.42 -74.74 -33.10
CA LEU A 623 -18.39 -74.65 -34.57
C LEU A 623 -17.29 -75.53 -35.17
N ARG A 624 -16.07 -75.45 -34.62
CA ARG A 624 -14.91 -76.23 -35.11
C ARG A 624 -15.18 -77.74 -35.08
N LYS A 625 -15.78 -78.23 -34.00
CA LYS A 625 -16.20 -79.65 -33.85
C LYS A 625 -17.31 -80.06 -34.81
N ALA A 626 -18.22 -79.14 -35.15
CA ALA A 626 -19.31 -79.42 -36.10
C ALA A 626 -18.79 -79.62 -37.53
N ASP A 627 -17.82 -78.81 -37.98
CA ASP A 627 -17.18 -78.99 -39.29
C ASP A 627 -16.29 -80.24 -39.37
N GLU A 628 -15.57 -80.59 -38.30
CA GLU A 628 -14.85 -81.87 -38.20
C GLU A 628 -15.80 -83.06 -38.39
N LEU A 629 -16.90 -83.12 -37.63
CA LEU A 629 -17.91 -84.19 -37.72
C LEU A 629 -18.61 -84.26 -39.08
N LYS A 630 -18.84 -83.11 -39.73
CA LYS A 630 -19.44 -83.05 -41.08
C LYS A 630 -18.56 -83.73 -42.12
N ASN A 631 -17.25 -83.51 -42.07
CA ASN A 631 -16.31 -84.04 -43.04
C ASN A 631 -16.11 -85.55 -42.86
N ASP A 632 -15.92 -86.01 -41.61
CA ASP A 632 -15.79 -87.42 -41.26
C ASP A 632 -17.02 -88.24 -41.71
N PHE A 633 -18.23 -87.69 -41.52
CA PHE A 633 -19.47 -88.36 -41.92
C PHE A 633 -19.54 -88.63 -43.44
N VAL A 634 -19.25 -87.63 -44.27
CA VAL A 634 -19.29 -87.77 -45.73
C VAL A 634 -18.26 -88.79 -46.23
N GLN A 635 -17.05 -88.75 -45.68
CA GLN A 635 -15.99 -89.69 -46.06
C GLN A 635 -16.29 -91.13 -45.61
N HIS A 636 -16.85 -91.31 -44.41
CA HIS A 636 -17.22 -92.64 -43.89
C HIS A 636 -18.37 -93.28 -44.70
N VAL A 637 -19.43 -92.51 -45.00
CA VAL A 637 -20.56 -92.99 -45.81
C VAL A 637 -20.12 -93.39 -47.23
N SER A 638 -19.11 -92.71 -47.80
CA SER A 638 -18.53 -93.07 -49.10
C SER A 638 -17.96 -94.49 -49.14
N TYR A 639 -17.26 -94.89 -48.09
CA TYR A 639 -16.61 -96.20 -48.02
C TYR A 639 -17.62 -97.33 -47.81
N GLU A 640 -18.55 -97.13 -46.87
CA GLU A 640 -19.56 -98.13 -46.49
C GLU A 640 -20.59 -98.43 -47.60
N LEU A 641 -20.85 -97.48 -48.51
CA LEU A 641 -21.72 -97.74 -49.67
C LEU A 641 -20.96 -98.37 -50.85
N ARG A 642 -19.68 -98.03 -51.05
CA ARG A 642 -18.86 -98.56 -52.16
C ARG A 642 -18.55 -100.05 -51.98
N SER A 643 -18.14 -100.45 -50.78
CA SER A 643 -17.74 -101.83 -50.45
C SER A 643 -18.78 -102.91 -50.84
N PRO A 644 -20.05 -102.85 -50.39
CA PRO A 644 -21.05 -103.87 -50.72
C PRO A 644 -21.39 -103.92 -52.21
N LEU A 645 -21.39 -102.78 -52.91
CA LEU A 645 -21.69 -102.73 -54.35
C LEU A 645 -20.59 -103.41 -55.18
N THR A 646 -19.32 -103.13 -54.88
CA THR A 646 -18.18 -103.83 -55.53
C THR A 646 -18.25 -105.34 -55.28
N ASN A 647 -18.65 -105.78 -54.08
CA ASN A 647 -18.81 -107.21 -53.79
C ASN A 647 -19.95 -107.84 -54.62
N ILE A 648 -21.09 -107.17 -54.79
CA ILE A 648 -22.20 -107.67 -55.62
C ILE A 648 -21.76 -107.83 -57.08
N ILE A 649 -21.09 -106.83 -57.65
CA ILE A 649 -20.56 -106.86 -59.03
C ILE A 649 -19.57 -108.03 -59.18
N GLY A 650 -18.60 -108.14 -58.27
CA GLY A 650 -17.61 -109.22 -58.28
C GLY A 650 -18.21 -110.62 -58.16
N PHE A 651 -19.29 -110.80 -57.38
CA PHE A 651 -20.02 -112.07 -57.34
C PHE A 651 -20.80 -112.33 -58.63
N THR A 652 -21.39 -111.31 -59.27
CA THR A 652 -22.04 -111.52 -60.57
C THR A 652 -21.05 -111.90 -61.68
N ASP A 653 -19.88 -111.27 -61.76
CA ASP A 653 -18.89 -111.61 -62.79
C ASP A 653 -18.21 -112.97 -62.54
N LEU A 654 -18.02 -113.33 -61.27
CA LEU A 654 -17.58 -114.68 -60.89
C LEU A 654 -18.62 -115.74 -61.31
N LEU A 655 -19.92 -115.46 -61.20
CA LEU A 655 -20.98 -116.36 -61.67
C LEU A 655 -21.12 -116.41 -63.21
N ARG A 656 -20.75 -115.33 -63.93
CA ARG A 656 -20.66 -115.32 -65.41
C ARG A 656 -19.47 -116.15 -65.92
N THR A 657 -18.46 -116.38 -65.08
CA THR A 657 -17.24 -117.11 -65.43
C THR A 657 -17.49 -118.62 -65.45
N GLN A 658 -17.21 -119.28 -66.57
CA GLN A 658 -17.51 -120.71 -66.82
C GLN A 658 -16.90 -121.70 -65.81
N GLY A 659 -15.92 -121.27 -65.00
CA GLY A 659 -15.30 -122.10 -63.96
C GLY A 659 -16.18 -122.42 -62.74
N VAL A 660 -17.30 -121.71 -62.55
CA VAL A 660 -18.23 -121.94 -61.41
C VAL A 660 -19.36 -122.91 -61.75
N GLY A 661 -19.74 -122.99 -63.03
CA GLY A 661 -20.76 -123.89 -63.56
C GLY A 661 -21.58 -123.25 -64.69
N PRO A 662 -22.31 -124.04 -65.50
CA PRO A 662 -23.15 -123.50 -66.56
C PRO A 662 -24.43 -122.89 -65.99
N LEU A 663 -24.66 -121.60 -66.29
CA LEU A 663 -25.93 -120.92 -66.05
C LEU A 663 -26.99 -121.37 -67.07
N ASN A 664 -28.27 -121.40 -66.68
CA ASN A 664 -29.37 -121.42 -67.66
C ASN A 664 -29.68 -119.99 -68.18
N GLU A 665 -30.37 -119.89 -69.31
CA GLU A 665 -30.63 -118.62 -70.02
C GLU A 665 -31.23 -117.52 -69.10
N ARG A 666 -32.19 -117.87 -68.24
CA ARG A 666 -32.81 -116.93 -67.30
C ARG A 666 -31.89 -116.55 -66.14
N GLN A 667 -30.99 -117.45 -65.72
CA GLN A 667 -29.98 -117.12 -64.73
C GLN A 667 -28.94 -116.16 -65.30
N ALA A 668 -28.52 -116.35 -66.56
CA ALA A 668 -27.65 -115.40 -67.24
C ALA A 668 -28.33 -114.03 -67.39
N GLU A 669 -29.56 -113.98 -67.91
CA GLU A 669 -30.37 -112.75 -68.04
C GLU A 669 -30.49 -111.99 -66.70
N TYR A 670 -30.82 -112.69 -65.60
CA TYR A 670 -30.91 -112.08 -64.28
C TYR A 670 -29.54 -111.64 -63.71
N ILE A 671 -28.46 -112.38 -63.95
CA ILE A 671 -27.12 -112.00 -63.49
C ILE A 671 -26.59 -110.78 -64.26
N ASP A 672 -26.81 -110.70 -65.58
CA ASP A 672 -26.52 -109.52 -66.37
C ASP A 672 -27.36 -108.31 -65.91
N HIS A 673 -28.65 -108.51 -65.60
CA HIS A 673 -29.50 -107.46 -65.03
C HIS A 673 -28.99 -106.96 -63.65
N ILE A 674 -28.54 -107.87 -62.77
CA ILE A 674 -28.01 -107.50 -61.44
C ILE A 674 -26.65 -106.80 -61.60
N SER A 675 -25.75 -107.30 -62.45
CA SER A 675 -24.44 -106.66 -62.71
C SER A 675 -24.61 -105.26 -63.27
N THR A 676 -25.46 -105.09 -64.30
CA THR A 676 -25.78 -103.79 -64.90
C THR A 676 -26.38 -102.83 -63.86
N SER A 677 -27.38 -103.28 -63.11
CA SER A 677 -28.05 -102.43 -62.09
C SER A 677 -27.11 -102.03 -60.96
N SER A 678 -26.23 -102.94 -60.52
CA SER A 678 -25.25 -102.68 -59.46
C SER A 678 -24.14 -101.74 -59.93
N SER A 679 -23.71 -101.87 -61.19
CA SER A 679 -22.74 -100.96 -61.82
C SER A 679 -23.31 -99.55 -61.98
N VAL A 680 -24.56 -99.42 -62.44
CA VAL A 680 -25.27 -98.13 -62.51
C VAL A 680 -25.45 -97.51 -61.11
N LEU A 681 -25.81 -98.31 -60.10
CA LEU A 681 -25.96 -97.83 -58.72
C LEU A 681 -24.61 -97.42 -58.11
N LEU A 682 -23.52 -98.15 -58.39
CA LEU A 682 -22.17 -97.78 -57.98
C LEU A 682 -21.70 -96.48 -58.63
N THR A 683 -21.98 -96.27 -59.92
CA THR A 683 -21.75 -94.99 -60.59
C THR A 683 -22.55 -93.87 -59.91
N LEU A 684 -23.85 -94.07 -59.68
CA LEU A 684 -24.73 -93.07 -59.03
C LEU A 684 -24.27 -92.72 -57.61
N VAL A 685 -23.85 -93.71 -56.82
CA VAL A 685 -23.33 -93.49 -55.47
C VAL A 685 -22.03 -92.68 -55.52
N ASN A 686 -21.07 -93.04 -56.37
CA ASN A 686 -19.83 -92.27 -56.53
C ASN A 686 -20.11 -90.84 -57.02
N ASP A 687 -21.03 -90.66 -57.98
CA ASP A 687 -21.45 -89.36 -58.51
C ASP A 687 -22.00 -88.42 -57.43
N ILE A 688 -22.88 -88.93 -56.54
CA ILE A 688 -23.43 -88.17 -55.41
C ILE A 688 -22.34 -87.81 -54.40
N LEU A 689 -21.39 -88.70 -54.15
CA LEU A 689 -20.33 -88.51 -53.15
C LEU A 689 -19.22 -87.57 -53.64
N ASP A 690 -18.86 -87.63 -54.91
CA ASP A 690 -17.98 -86.63 -55.53
C ASP A 690 -18.63 -85.24 -55.43
N LEU A 691 -19.90 -85.10 -55.83
CA LEU A 691 -20.62 -83.82 -55.71
C LEU A 691 -20.67 -83.32 -54.25
N ALA A 692 -20.99 -84.18 -53.29
CA ALA A 692 -21.05 -83.82 -51.87
C ALA A 692 -19.67 -83.45 -51.27
N THR A 693 -18.58 -83.98 -51.81
CA THR A 693 -17.22 -83.61 -51.37
C THR A 693 -16.69 -82.35 -52.08
N VAL A 694 -17.20 -81.99 -53.26
CA VAL A 694 -17.02 -80.65 -53.83
C VAL A 694 -17.80 -79.61 -53.01
N ASP A 695 -19.09 -79.84 -52.75
CA ASP A 695 -19.95 -78.94 -51.95
C ASP A 695 -19.37 -78.58 -50.59
N ALA A 696 -18.81 -79.58 -49.90
CA ALA A 696 -18.24 -79.41 -48.57
C ALA A 696 -16.86 -78.73 -48.57
N GLY A 697 -16.29 -78.41 -49.75
CA GLY A 697 -14.93 -77.87 -49.89
C GLY A 697 -13.83 -78.88 -49.55
N ILE A 698 -14.16 -80.18 -49.52
CA ILE A 698 -13.23 -81.26 -49.12
C ILE A 698 -12.37 -81.68 -50.31
N MET A 699 -12.93 -81.73 -51.52
CA MET A 699 -12.22 -82.18 -52.71
C MET A 699 -11.09 -81.20 -53.08
N ARG A 700 -9.89 -81.72 -53.26
CA ARG A 700 -8.72 -81.00 -53.78
C ARG A 700 -8.28 -81.67 -55.09
N LEU A 701 -8.02 -80.85 -56.10
CA LEU A 701 -7.49 -81.32 -57.38
C LEU A 701 -6.01 -81.70 -57.25
N ASN A 702 -5.62 -82.81 -57.86
CA ASN A 702 -4.24 -83.28 -57.92
C ASN A 702 -3.62 -82.92 -59.28
N TYR A 703 -3.23 -81.65 -59.41
CA TYR A 703 -2.64 -81.08 -60.63
C TYR A 703 -1.37 -81.84 -61.06
N ALA A 704 -1.33 -82.22 -62.34
CA ALA A 704 -0.18 -82.80 -63.04
C ALA A 704 -0.08 -82.19 -64.44
N ASP A 705 1.10 -82.27 -65.05
CA ASP A 705 1.34 -81.94 -66.46
C ASP A 705 0.93 -83.14 -67.34
N ILE A 706 0.03 -82.92 -68.30
CA ILE A 706 -0.68 -83.97 -69.05
C ILE A 706 -0.57 -83.70 -70.53
N ASP A 707 -0.01 -84.63 -71.32
CA ASP A 707 -0.11 -84.57 -72.78
C ASP A 707 -1.57 -84.83 -73.20
N LEU A 708 -2.17 -83.89 -73.93
CA LEU A 708 -3.57 -83.98 -74.31
C LEU A 708 -3.84 -85.02 -75.40
N ASN A 709 -2.83 -85.44 -76.18
CA ASN A 709 -2.98 -86.51 -77.16
C ASN A 709 -3.15 -87.85 -76.43
N ASP A 710 -2.26 -88.15 -75.47
CA ASP A 710 -2.36 -89.33 -74.61
C ASP A 710 -3.72 -89.38 -73.89
N LEU A 711 -4.19 -88.24 -73.34
CA LEU A 711 -5.49 -88.16 -72.68
C LEU A 711 -6.68 -88.46 -73.63
N LEU A 712 -6.65 -87.94 -74.86
CA LEU A 712 -7.71 -88.16 -75.85
C LEU A 712 -7.74 -89.62 -76.33
N ASP A 713 -6.58 -90.22 -76.58
CA ASP A 713 -6.47 -91.65 -76.91
C ASP A 713 -7.01 -92.52 -75.75
N ASP A 714 -6.61 -92.21 -74.52
CA ASP A 714 -6.97 -92.92 -73.29
C ASP A 714 -8.47 -92.75 -72.91
N VAL A 715 -9.12 -91.67 -73.38
CA VAL A 715 -10.59 -91.48 -73.35
C VAL A 715 -11.27 -92.27 -74.47
N SER A 716 -10.73 -92.21 -75.70
CA SER A 716 -11.29 -92.90 -76.87
C SER A 716 -11.36 -94.41 -76.65
N MET A 717 -10.30 -95.00 -76.08
CA MET A 717 -10.21 -96.43 -75.78
C MET A 717 -11.23 -96.86 -74.71
N GLN A 718 -11.50 -96.02 -73.71
CA GLN A 718 -12.43 -96.34 -72.62
C GLN A 718 -13.91 -96.15 -73.00
N ILE A 719 -14.22 -95.34 -74.01
CA ILE A 719 -15.60 -95.13 -74.49
C ILE A 719 -15.96 -96.02 -75.70
N ALA A 720 -14.97 -96.65 -76.36
CA ALA A 720 -15.13 -97.44 -77.59
C ALA A 720 -16.20 -98.54 -77.50
N ASP A 721 -16.16 -99.39 -76.46
CA ASP A 721 -17.13 -100.47 -76.28
C ASP A 721 -18.57 -99.93 -76.14
N ARG A 722 -18.75 -98.85 -75.37
CA ARG A 722 -20.06 -98.20 -75.16
C ARG A 722 -20.61 -97.57 -76.45
N LEU A 723 -19.74 -96.99 -77.28
CA LEU A 723 -20.10 -96.45 -78.58
C LEU A 723 -20.49 -97.56 -79.58
N HIS A 724 -19.81 -98.70 -79.50
CA HIS A 724 -20.17 -99.89 -80.27
C HIS A 724 -21.54 -100.43 -79.85
N GLU A 725 -21.82 -100.51 -78.55
CA GLU A 725 -23.13 -100.90 -78.01
C GLU A 725 -24.26 -99.91 -78.35
N SER A 726 -23.98 -98.59 -78.41
CA SER A 726 -24.96 -97.59 -78.82
C SER A 726 -25.09 -97.43 -80.34
N GLY A 727 -24.20 -98.06 -81.12
CA GLY A 727 -24.19 -97.97 -82.58
C GLY A 727 -23.82 -96.58 -83.12
N VAL A 728 -22.97 -95.84 -82.41
CA VAL A 728 -22.60 -94.44 -82.72
C VAL A 728 -21.08 -94.34 -82.95
N ALA A 729 -20.65 -93.56 -83.93
CA ALA A 729 -19.23 -93.31 -84.18
C ALA A 729 -18.70 -92.09 -83.40
N LEU A 730 -17.40 -92.04 -83.13
CA LEU A 730 -16.71 -90.88 -82.56
C LEU A 730 -15.71 -90.31 -83.58
N GLU A 731 -15.84 -89.03 -83.88
CA GLU A 731 -14.92 -88.25 -84.72
C GLU A 731 -14.13 -87.30 -83.83
N ILE A 732 -12.83 -87.55 -83.63
CA ILE A 732 -11.97 -86.67 -82.83
C ILE A 732 -11.25 -85.68 -83.76
N THR A 733 -11.47 -84.38 -83.54
CA THR A 733 -10.86 -83.29 -84.31
C THR A 733 -9.88 -82.53 -83.41
N ALA A 734 -8.58 -82.73 -83.63
CA ALA A 734 -7.52 -82.04 -82.89
C ALA A 734 -6.39 -81.57 -83.83
N PRO A 735 -5.73 -80.43 -83.54
CA PRO A 735 -4.44 -80.09 -84.14
C PRO A 735 -3.40 -81.17 -83.89
N ALA A 736 -2.49 -81.40 -84.86
CA ALA A 736 -1.46 -82.44 -84.78
C ALA A 736 -0.39 -82.25 -83.67
N TYR A 737 -0.51 -81.19 -82.87
CA TYR A 737 0.19 -81.02 -81.60
C TYR A 737 -0.62 -80.08 -80.71
N LEU A 738 -1.37 -80.63 -79.76
CA LEU A 738 -2.10 -79.86 -78.74
C LEU A 738 -1.17 -79.23 -77.69
N GLY A 739 -0.05 -79.89 -77.38
CA GLY A 739 0.76 -79.62 -76.21
C GLY A 739 0.18 -80.23 -74.93
N SER A 740 0.73 -79.86 -73.78
CA SER A 740 0.27 -80.32 -72.47
C SER A 740 -0.55 -79.27 -71.71
N ILE A 741 -1.31 -79.74 -70.72
CA ILE A 741 -2.09 -78.94 -69.78
C ILE A 741 -1.72 -79.29 -68.34
N VAL A 742 -1.71 -78.29 -67.45
CA VAL A 742 -1.60 -78.51 -66.00
C VAL A 742 -3.02 -78.59 -65.39
N ALA A 743 -3.50 -79.81 -65.14
CA ALA A 743 -4.86 -80.10 -64.64
C ALA A 743 -4.88 -81.39 -63.79
N ASP A 744 -6.01 -81.76 -63.19
CA ASP A 744 -6.18 -83.08 -62.57
C ASP A 744 -6.51 -84.13 -63.66
N PRO A 745 -5.65 -85.13 -63.91
CA PRO A 745 -5.85 -86.07 -65.00
C PRO A 745 -7.07 -86.98 -64.80
N GLN A 746 -7.42 -87.30 -63.55
CA GLN A 746 -8.57 -88.16 -63.28
C GLN A 746 -9.88 -87.40 -63.45
N ARG A 747 -9.94 -86.14 -63.00
CA ARG A 747 -11.14 -85.31 -63.12
C ARG A 747 -11.35 -84.80 -64.54
N LEU A 748 -10.30 -84.43 -65.27
CA LEU A 748 -10.40 -84.07 -66.69
C LEU A 748 -10.84 -85.26 -67.56
N LYS A 749 -10.29 -86.45 -67.31
CA LYS A 749 -10.74 -87.69 -67.97
C LYS A 749 -12.22 -88.02 -67.66
N GLN A 750 -12.65 -87.81 -66.41
CA GLN A 750 -14.06 -87.98 -66.03
C GLN A 750 -14.98 -86.97 -66.72
N ILE A 751 -14.59 -85.69 -66.86
CA ILE A 751 -15.37 -84.68 -67.61
C ILE A 751 -15.65 -85.19 -69.03
N LEU A 752 -14.60 -85.56 -69.77
CA LEU A 752 -14.72 -86.03 -71.15
C LEU A 752 -15.57 -87.31 -71.26
N LEU A 753 -15.35 -88.29 -70.39
CA LEU A 753 -16.14 -89.53 -70.36
C LEU A 753 -17.62 -89.30 -70.02
N LYS A 754 -17.94 -88.33 -69.13
CA LYS A 754 -19.33 -87.96 -68.81
C LYS A 754 -20.02 -87.29 -70.00
N LEU A 755 -19.34 -86.36 -70.68
CA LEU A 755 -19.87 -85.67 -71.87
C LEU A 755 -20.12 -86.64 -73.04
N LEU A 756 -19.13 -87.47 -73.38
CA LEU A 756 -19.25 -88.48 -74.43
C LEU A 756 -20.32 -89.53 -74.09
N SER A 757 -20.41 -89.96 -72.83
CA SER A 757 -21.49 -90.85 -72.36
C SER A 757 -22.87 -90.19 -72.51
N ASN A 758 -23.00 -88.89 -72.27
CA ASN A 758 -24.24 -88.16 -72.44
C ASN A 758 -24.65 -88.08 -73.91
N ALA A 759 -23.73 -87.66 -74.77
CA ALA A 759 -23.91 -87.61 -76.23
C ALA A 759 -24.29 -88.98 -76.81
N ALA A 760 -23.66 -90.07 -76.35
CA ALA A 760 -23.97 -91.44 -76.79
C ALA A 760 -25.35 -91.95 -76.35
N ASN A 761 -25.87 -91.51 -75.19
CA ASN A 761 -27.20 -91.91 -74.72
C ASN A 761 -28.35 -91.25 -75.53
N PHE A 762 -28.10 -90.07 -76.11
CA PHE A 762 -29.10 -89.25 -76.80
C PHE A 762 -28.97 -89.23 -78.33
N SER A 763 -27.82 -89.64 -78.88
CA SER A 763 -27.61 -89.78 -80.32
C SER A 763 -28.41 -90.95 -80.93
N PRO A 764 -28.97 -90.82 -82.15
CA PRO A 764 -29.55 -91.93 -82.87
C PRO A 764 -28.50 -92.95 -83.33
N GLU A 765 -28.88 -94.23 -83.36
CA GLU A 765 -28.08 -95.32 -83.93
C GLU A 765 -27.71 -95.00 -85.40
N GLY A 766 -26.42 -95.13 -85.75
CA GLY A 766 -25.87 -94.80 -87.07
C GLY A 766 -25.41 -93.36 -87.27
N THR A 767 -25.39 -92.52 -86.23
CA THR A 767 -24.81 -91.16 -86.29
C THR A 767 -23.36 -91.12 -85.78
N SER A 768 -22.71 -89.97 -85.92
CA SER A 768 -21.42 -89.66 -85.27
C SER A 768 -21.55 -88.50 -84.28
N ILE A 769 -20.76 -88.62 -83.21
CA ILE A 769 -20.46 -87.58 -82.22
C ILE A 769 -19.11 -86.97 -82.59
N SER A 770 -18.99 -85.64 -82.59
CA SER A 770 -17.67 -85.00 -82.68
C SER A 770 -17.14 -84.64 -81.29
N LEU A 771 -15.83 -84.85 -81.10
CA LEU A 771 -15.05 -84.32 -79.99
C LEU A 771 -13.98 -83.43 -80.60
N GLU A 772 -14.14 -82.11 -80.48
CA GLU A 772 -13.13 -81.16 -80.93
C GLU A 772 -12.32 -80.65 -79.74
N CYS A 773 -11.00 -80.66 -79.87
CA CYS A 773 -10.09 -80.13 -78.86
C CYS A 773 -9.15 -79.11 -79.52
N HIS A 774 -9.10 -77.90 -78.97
CA HIS A 774 -8.19 -76.86 -79.44
C HIS A 774 -7.75 -75.95 -78.28
N ARG A 775 -6.71 -75.15 -78.55
CA ARG A 775 -6.14 -74.19 -77.59
C ARG A 775 -6.52 -72.77 -77.99
N GLU A 776 -7.13 -72.04 -77.08
CA GLU A 776 -7.50 -70.63 -77.20
C GLU A 776 -6.63 -69.80 -76.24
N GLY A 777 -5.43 -69.42 -76.69
CA GLY A 777 -4.47 -68.66 -75.88
C GLY A 777 -3.83 -69.50 -74.75
N THR A 778 -4.20 -69.20 -73.50
CA THR A 778 -3.81 -69.98 -72.31
C THR A 778 -4.70 -71.19 -72.06
N ASP A 779 -5.88 -71.23 -72.68
CA ASP A 779 -6.97 -72.10 -72.26
C ASP A 779 -7.17 -73.21 -73.28
N PHE A 780 -7.62 -74.37 -72.81
CA PHE A 780 -7.97 -75.52 -73.64
C PHE A 780 -9.48 -75.68 -73.69
N VAL A 781 -10.01 -75.74 -74.91
CA VAL A 781 -11.44 -75.80 -75.20
C VAL A 781 -11.75 -77.19 -75.75
N PHE A 782 -12.60 -77.91 -75.02
CA PHE A 782 -13.13 -79.21 -75.38
C PHE A 782 -14.61 -79.05 -75.73
N SER A 783 -15.00 -79.37 -76.96
CA SER A 783 -16.41 -79.38 -77.38
C SER A 783 -16.85 -80.78 -77.80
N VAL A 784 -18.00 -81.22 -77.27
CA VAL A 784 -18.65 -82.48 -77.65
C VAL A 784 -19.99 -82.16 -78.29
N SER A 785 -20.16 -82.54 -79.57
CA SER A 785 -21.42 -82.35 -80.32
C SER A 785 -22.11 -83.68 -80.60
N ASP A 786 -23.39 -83.76 -80.24
CA ASP A 786 -24.30 -84.87 -80.56
C ASP A 786 -25.28 -84.50 -81.69
N ARG A 787 -25.95 -85.51 -82.27
CA ARG A 787 -27.05 -85.36 -83.25
C ARG A 787 -28.40 -85.82 -82.67
N GLY A 788 -28.57 -85.64 -81.36
CA GLY A 788 -29.74 -86.04 -80.59
C GLY A 788 -30.96 -85.14 -80.76
N PRO A 789 -31.98 -85.29 -79.90
CA PRO A 789 -33.22 -84.52 -79.98
C PRO A 789 -33.07 -83.03 -79.59
N GLY A 790 -31.90 -82.61 -79.09
CA GLY A 790 -31.64 -81.27 -78.59
C GLY A 790 -32.40 -80.94 -77.30
N ILE A 791 -32.08 -79.77 -76.73
CA ILE A 791 -32.62 -79.27 -75.45
C ILE A 791 -33.47 -78.03 -75.72
N SER A 792 -34.62 -77.90 -75.07
CA SER A 792 -35.43 -76.68 -75.15
C SER A 792 -34.85 -75.57 -74.26
N PRO A 793 -34.94 -74.28 -74.63
CA PRO A 793 -34.36 -73.17 -73.85
C PRO A 793 -34.71 -73.20 -72.35
N ASP A 794 -35.97 -73.49 -72.02
CA ASP A 794 -36.46 -73.62 -70.64
C ASP A 794 -35.74 -74.70 -69.81
N MET A 795 -35.20 -75.74 -70.47
CA MET A 795 -34.42 -76.81 -69.82
C MET A 795 -32.93 -76.51 -69.81
N ILE A 796 -32.38 -75.71 -70.74
CA ILE A 796 -30.96 -75.33 -70.74
C ILE A 796 -30.62 -74.56 -69.45
N ALA A 797 -31.53 -73.68 -69.01
CA ALA A 797 -31.38 -72.93 -67.75
C ALA A 797 -31.29 -73.80 -66.48
N THR A 798 -31.78 -75.05 -66.53
CA THR A 798 -31.80 -75.99 -65.39
C THR A 798 -30.99 -77.27 -65.67
N VAL A 799 -30.20 -77.34 -66.75
CA VAL A 799 -29.54 -78.60 -67.16
C VAL A 799 -28.33 -78.95 -66.29
N PHE A 800 -27.79 -77.96 -65.58
CA PHE A 800 -26.75 -78.12 -64.56
C PHE A 800 -27.34 -78.33 -63.15
N ASP A 801 -28.66 -78.23 -62.98
CA ASP A 801 -29.30 -78.54 -61.69
C ASP A 801 -29.22 -80.04 -61.37
N ARG A 802 -29.16 -80.34 -60.07
CA ARG A 802 -28.97 -81.69 -59.56
C ARG A 802 -30.23 -82.52 -59.80
N PHE A 803 -30.06 -83.70 -60.37
CA PHE A 803 -31.14 -84.62 -60.76
C PHE A 803 -32.05 -84.09 -61.89
N ALA A 804 -31.63 -83.03 -62.60
CA ALA A 804 -32.34 -82.52 -63.76
C ALA A 804 -32.46 -83.61 -64.85
N THR A 805 -33.68 -84.06 -65.10
CA THR A 805 -33.98 -85.15 -66.04
C THR A 805 -35.19 -84.78 -66.89
N GLY A 806 -35.01 -84.75 -68.21
CA GLY A 806 -36.09 -84.47 -69.15
C GLY A 806 -37.18 -85.54 -69.06
N ALA A 807 -38.44 -85.13 -68.90
CA ALA A 807 -39.60 -85.98 -68.57
C ALA A 807 -40.05 -87.00 -69.64
N LYS A 808 -39.17 -87.37 -70.58
CA LYS A 808 -39.37 -88.40 -71.61
C LYS A 808 -38.20 -89.38 -71.75
N SER A 809 -37.14 -89.26 -70.95
CA SER A 809 -36.04 -90.22 -70.94
C SER A 809 -36.48 -91.57 -70.38
N GLY A 810 -36.70 -92.54 -71.29
CA GLY A 810 -36.93 -93.94 -70.93
C GLY A 810 -35.63 -94.67 -70.54
N LYS A 811 -35.57 -95.99 -70.80
CA LYS A 811 -34.49 -96.93 -70.42
C LYS A 811 -33.02 -96.54 -70.71
N ARG A 812 -32.76 -95.44 -71.43
CA ARG A 812 -31.40 -94.93 -71.77
C ARG A 812 -31.00 -93.66 -70.98
N GLY A 813 -31.87 -93.12 -70.12
CA GLY A 813 -31.58 -91.91 -69.32
C GLY A 813 -30.79 -92.17 -68.04
N GLY A 814 -29.72 -91.40 -67.82
CA GLY A 814 -29.00 -91.37 -66.53
C GLY A 814 -29.67 -90.48 -65.48
N ALA A 815 -29.18 -90.53 -64.24
CA ALA A 815 -29.80 -89.92 -63.06
C ALA A 815 -29.73 -88.38 -62.94
N GLY A 816 -29.43 -87.65 -64.02
CA GLY A 816 -29.40 -86.17 -64.00
C GLY A 816 -28.29 -85.53 -63.17
N LEU A 817 -27.16 -86.23 -62.96
CA LEU A 817 -25.98 -85.70 -62.26
C LEU A 817 -24.75 -85.48 -63.16
N GLY A 818 -24.78 -85.97 -64.40
CA GLY A 818 -23.61 -85.95 -65.29
C GLY A 818 -23.10 -84.54 -65.59
N LEU A 819 -24.01 -83.62 -65.94
CA LEU A 819 -23.65 -82.24 -66.28
C LEU A 819 -23.37 -81.38 -65.04
N SER A 820 -24.07 -81.59 -63.91
CA SER A 820 -23.76 -80.91 -62.65
C SER A 820 -22.36 -81.29 -62.10
N ILE A 821 -21.89 -82.51 -62.36
CA ILE A 821 -20.54 -82.96 -61.99
C ILE A 821 -19.48 -82.39 -62.95
N VAL A 822 -19.78 -82.29 -64.25
CA VAL A 822 -18.91 -81.60 -65.22
C VAL A 822 -18.74 -80.14 -64.81
N ASP A 823 -19.83 -79.42 -64.57
CA ASP A 823 -19.81 -78.03 -64.09
C ASP A 823 -19.02 -77.85 -62.78
N SER A 824 -19.24 -78.75 -61.81
CA SER A 824 -18.49 -78.76 -60.54
C SER A 824 -16.99 -78.99 -60.73
N PHE A 825 -16.57 -79.94 -61.56
CA PHE A 825 -15.15 -80.21 -61.81
C PHE A 825 -14.47 -79.15 -62.66
N VAL A 826 -15.19 -78.55 -63.62
CA VAL A 826 -14.68 -77.44 -64.45
C VAL A 826 -14.53 -76.17 -63.59
N SER A 827 -15.51 -75.86 -62.74
CA SER A 827 -15.43 -74.77 -61.76
C SER A 827 -14.25 -74.94 -60.78
N LEU A 828 -13.95 -76.16 -60.35
CA LEU A 828 -12.75 -76.44 -59.52
C LEU A 828 -11.42 -76.20 -60.25
N HIS A 829 -11.39 -76.36 -61.58
CA HIS A 829 -10.24 -75.98 -62.42
C HIS A 829 -10.25 -74.49 -62.81
N HIS A 830 -11.16 -73.68 -62.24
CA HIS A 830 -11.38 -72.27 -62.59
C HIS A 830 -11.78 -72.03 -64.06
N GLY A 831 -12.40 -73.03 -64.70
CA GLY A 831 -12.91 -72.97 -66.06
C GLY A 831 -14.42 -72.69 -66.14
N ASP A 832 -14.93 -72.62 -67.38
CA ASP A 832 -16.34 -72.39 -67.72
C ASP A 832 -16.96 -73.57 -68.49
N VAL A 833 -18.26 -73.81 -68.29
CA VAL A 833 -19.06 -74.73 -69.13
C VAL A 833 -20.20 -73.97 -69.80
N THR A 834 -20.39 -74.22 -71.10
CA THR A 834 -21.51 -73.67 -71.88
C THR A 834 -22.16 -74.76 -72.73
N ILE A 835 -23.44 -74.57 -73.06
CA ILE A 835 -24.22 -75.51 -73.88
C ILE A 835 -24.95 -74.72 -74.96
N ASP A 836 -24.75 -75.12 -76.21
CA ASP A 836 -25.49 -74.65 -77.37
C ASP A 836 -26.35 -75.80 -77.92
N SER A 837 -27.66 -75.58 -78.06
CA SER A 837 -28.60 -76.62 -78.48
C SER A 837 -29.91 -76.03 -78.98
N GLU A 838 -30.45 -76.62 -80.04
CA GLU A 838 -31.81 -76.37 -80.51
C GLU A 838 -32.58 -77.70 -80.63
N PRO A 839 -33.87 -77.75 -80.28
CA PRO A 839 -34.71 -78.92 -80.46
C PRO A 839 -34.70 -79.44 -81.90
N GLY A 840 -34.29 -80.71 -82.07
CA GLY A 840 -34.16 -81.40 -83.36
C GLY A 840 -32.87 -81.14 -84.14
N LYS A 841 -31.90 -80.37 -83.59
CA LYS A 841 -30.58 -80.17 -84.22
C LYS A 841 -29.42 -80.88 -83.50
N GLY A 842 -29.59 -81.26 -82.24
CA GLY A 842 -28.55 -81.85 -81.39
C GLY A 842 -28.10 -80.92 -80.26
N THR A 843 -27.04 -81.33 -79.56
CA THR A 843 -26.45 -80.60 -78.42
C THR A 843 -24.95 -80.47 -78.62
N THR A 844 -24.40 -79.27 -78.41
CA THR A 844 -22.96 -79.04 -78.26
C THR A 844 -22.68 -78.60 -76.83
N VAL A 845 -21.84 -79.33 -76.11
CA VAL A 845 -21.35 -78.93 -74.78
C VAL A 845 -19.89 -78.51 -74.90
N VAL A 846 -19.56 -77.31 -74.43
CA VAL A 846 -18.21 -76.73 -74.52
C VAL A 846 -17.67 -76.44 -73.13
N CYS A 847 -16.54 -77.05 -72.79
CA CYS A 847 -15.82 -76.83 -71.54
C CYS A 847 -14.49 -76.12 -71.84
N ARG A 848 -14.24 -74.98 -71.20
CA ARG A 848 -12.96 -74.26 -71.25
C ARG A 848 -12.20 -74.51 -69.94
N ILE A 849 -10.98 -75.02 -70.03
CA ILE A 849 -10.07 -75.23 -68.88
C ILE A 849 -8.87 -74.30 -69.03
N PRO A 850 -8.61 -73.37 -68.10
CA PRO A 850 -7.39 -72.57 -68.14
C PRO A 850 -6.17 -73.44 -67.78
N SER A 851 -5.07 -73.31 -68.53
CA SER A 851 -3.81 -73.95 -68.13
C SER A 851 -3.17 -73.14 -67.00
N VAL A 852 -3.13 -73.71 -65.79
CA VAL A 852 -2.57 -73.03 -64.62
C VAL A 852 -1.03 -73.08 -64.67
N ASP A 853 -0.40 -71.95 -64.97
CA ASP A 853 1.03 -71.73 -64.70
C ASP A 853 1.27 -71.80 -63.17
N ILE A 854 1.63 -72.97 -62.66
CA ILE A 854 2.03 -73.13 -61.25
C ILE A 854 3.38 -72.45 -61.06
N PRO A 855 3.50 -71.38 -60.26
CA PRO A 855 4.80 -70.85 -59.87
C PRO A 855 5.45 -71.89 -58.95
N HIS A 856 6.67 -72.33 -59.26
CA HIS A 856 7.46 -73.12 -58.32
C HIS A 856 7.59 -72.33 -57.01
N SER A 857 6.91 -72.78 -55.96
CA SER A 857 6.83 -72.06 -54.71
C SER A 857 8.21 -72.03 -54.04
N ALA A 858 8.81 -70.85 -54.00
CA ALA A 858 9.92 -70.59 -53.09
C ALA A 858 9.42 -70.86 -51.66
N ALA A 859 10.13 -71.74 -50.94
CA ALA A 859 9.78 -72.06 -49.56
C ALA A 859 9.91 -70.81 -48.67
N ALA A 860 8.99 -70.67 -47.71
CA ALA A 860 9.03 -69.59 -46.74
C ALA A 860 10.10 -69.84 -45.66
N GLU A 861 10.66 -68.74 -45.14
CA GLU A 861 11.16 -68.64 -43.76
C GLU A 861 10.01 -68.23 -42.81
#